data_AF-A0A7C6ZR96-F1
#
_entry.id   AF-A0A7C6ZR96-F1
#
_cell.length_a   1.000
_cell.length_b   1.000
_cell.length_c   1.000
_cell.angle_alpha   90.00
_cell.angle_beta   90.00
_cell.angle_gamma   90.00
#
_symmetry.space_group_name_H-M   'P 1'
#
loop_
_entity.id
_entity.type
_entity.pdbx_description
1 polymer ?
#
loop_
_entity_poly.entity_id
_entity_poly.type
_entity_poly.pdbx_seq_one_letter_code
_entity_poly.pdbx_strand_id
1 'polypeptide(L)'
;MPINLDKPHLWKADVSQSIDYYNDWFLRYAPETYRSQRSIRIAQVQDALDKLQNLRDLSPQVLYDSPGLLSVLCMTTAPPLARDRLMGLSYVSKSLIESMEGKESHPPRIPPKLPKPEAESALQSICDVIGELIDRDLFVWLKEGREPTLQELDRAVIVVADRLSGAIADPLLRNAQEQRQLAALKRWLLQRGYTEIPTGANRTLDGMDAGTFAFHMNVYVGSELKPVKMPIDCVIKPFDAALGQLPIMIEAKSAGDVTNTNKRRKEEAQKITQLRARFGNRVVLILLLCGYFDAGYLGYEASEGIDWVWEHRLDDLDAVCPPRHWGRHLKETSTSERYSTVEHIEKQRFAMQKAIDTAKSSLERNRLGQFSTPYALARQMMAATLVHMSTDEHLRFLEPSVGSGVFFSALLAELDERVLRKAVGIEIDQGYLEVAEALWRERGLEVVNADFLTYAMEPGNAGRFNLLCTNPPYVRHHHLDPTQKVALQQVVRAQLGLLVSGLAGLYVYFVLLADAVLAEDAVASWLLPTEFFTVNYGSVLRQYLAQRVTLLALHQFDPDEVQFDDALVSSCIVTYRKRRPNRESRFVYTYGGNVTTPSIKREVMQSSILEASRWTFSSETPQQLNRRSAELYLGDLFSVKRGIATGANDFFIITPETVVEYEIPAEFLKPILPGPRYLGSAVIERNESGAPLDVQPLYLLACTLPPEVVEQRHPGLWSYLQRGVAQKIHERYLCASKEVWYYPERRQPSLFLATYMGRVSGRSDTPIRFYLNLSDALVTNVFLHLYPRSGLMRLLAGDRRRMVELLDALNRITITDVVQNGRFYGGGLHKVEPKELITLPLLHPPDWLRNLNEKQLALIA
;
A
#
# COMPACT_ATOMS: atom_id res chain seq x y z
N MET A 1 -41.15 -4.44 13.34
CA MET A 1 -41.09 -2.98 13.59
C MET A 1 -40.32 -2.36 12.44
N PRO A 2 -40.69 -1.14 11.99
CA PRO A 2 -39.89 -0.40 11.02
C PRO A 2 -38.51 -0.06 11.61
N ILE A 3 -37.48 -0.11 10.77
CA ILE A 3 -36.07 0.12 11.09
C ILE A 3 -35.70 1.56 10.79
N ASN A 4 -35.85 2.03 9.54
CA ASN A 4 -35.51 3.40 9.14
C ASN A 4 -36.58 4.10 8.31
N LEU A 5 -37.53 3.36 7.71
CA LEU A 5 -38.59 3.91 6.85
C LEU A 5 -39.50 4.93 7.55
N ASP A 6 -39.63 4.89 8.87
CA ASP A 6 -40.48 5.78 9.66
C ASP A 6 -39.71 6.89 10.39
N LYS A 7 -38.41 7.07 10.05
CA LYS A 7 -37.50 8.03 10.70
C LYS A 7 -37.02 9.15 9.77
N PRO A 8 -37.92 9.93 9.13
CA PRO A 8 -37.53 10.95 8.14
C PRO A 8 -36.63 12.05 8.69
N HIS A 9 -36.67 12.29 10.00
CA HIS A 9 -35.79 13.24 10.69
C HIS A 9 -34.32 12.82 10.70
N LEU A 10 -33.99 11.52 10.50
CA LEU A 10 -32.62 11.00 10.46
C LEU A 10 -32.06 10.89 9.05
N TRP A 11 -32.92 10.77 8.03
CA TRP A 11 -32.52 10.45 6.66
C TRP A 11 -31.42 11.36 6.13
N LYS A 12 -31.53 12.68 6.31
CA LYS A 12 -30.52 13.62 5.79
C LYS A 12 -29.13 13.39 6.40
N ALA A 13 -29.06 13.12 7.70
CA ALA A 13 -27.80 12.89 8.40
C ALA A 13 -27.20 11.53 7.99
N ASP A 14 -28.03 10.49 7.92
CA ASP A 14 -27.59 9.14 7.52
C ASP A 14 -27.09 9.11 6.07
N VAL A 15 -27.74 9.86 5.16
CA VAL A 15 -27.30 9.99 3.77
C VAL A 15 -25.93 10.65 3.69
N SER A 16 -25.69 11.71 4.47
CA SER A 16 -24.37 12.35 4.51
C SER A 16 -23.29 11.36 4.97
N GLN A 17 -23.53 10.60 6.03
CA GLN A 17 -22.58 9.60 6.52
C GLN A 17 -22.37 8.46 5.52
N SER A 18 -23.43 8.03 4.84
CA SER A 18 -23.38 7.02 3.79
C SER A 18 -22.52 7.46 2.60
N ILE A 19 -22.63 8.74 2.21
CA ILE A 19 -21.81 9.35 1.16
C ILE A 19 -20.34 9.40 1.59
N ASP A 20 -20.04 9.84 2.81
CA ASP A 20 -18.67 9.89 3.31
C ASP A 20 -18.05 8.49 3.38
N TYR A 21 -18.80 7.51 3.85
CA TYR A 21 -18.39 6.11 3.92
C TYR A 21 -18.13 5.49 2.55
N TYR A 22 -18.94 5.86 1.54
CA TYR A 22 -18.71 5.48 0.16
C TYR A 22 -17.47 6.14 -0.44
N ASN A 23 -17.35 7.45 -0.28
CA ASN A 23 -16.27 8.25 -0.86
C ASN A 23 -14.90 7.82 -0.30
N ASP A 24 -14.81 7.54 0.98
CA ASP A 24 -13.57 7.04 1.61
C ASP A 24 -13.10 5.71 1.01
N TRP A 25 -14.02 4.77 0.78
CA TRP A 25 -13.70 3.53 0.08
C TRP A 25 -13.35 3.78 -1.39
N PHE A 26 -14.11 4.63 -2.09
CA PHE A 26 -13.89 4.93 -3.49
C PHE A 26 -12.50 5.55 -3.72
N LEU A 27 -12.09 6.50 -2.88
CA LEU A 27 -10.78 7.17 -2.95
C LEU A 27 -9.61 6.21 -2.72
N ARG A 28 -9.79 5.17 -1.89
CA ARG A 28 -8.77 4.14 -1.65
C ARG A 28 -8.74 3.09 -2.77
N TYR A 29 -9.89 2.55 -3.15
CA TYR A 29 -9.99 1.38 -4.01
C TYR A 29 -9.98 1.72 -5.51
N ALA A 30 -10.63 2.82 -5.92
CA ALA A 30 -10.81 3.13 -7.33
C ALA A 30 -9.52 3.50 -8.08
N PRO A 31 -8.63 4.36 -7.54
CA PRO A 31 -7.39 4.71 -8.24
C PRO A 31 -6.45 3.52 -8.44
N GLU A 32 -6.33 2.63 -7.45
CA GLU A 32 -5.49 1.44 -7.54
C GLU A 32 -6.07 0.43 -8.54
N THR A 33 -7.38 0.15 -8.45
CA THR A 33 -8.07 -0.74 -9.39
C THR A 33 -7.95 -0.24 -10.82
N TYR A 34 -8.12 1.07 -11.04
CA TYR A 34 -7.98 1.66 -12.37
C TYR A 34 -6.54 1.52 -12.90
N ARG A 35 -5.53 1.80 -12.07
CA ARG A 35 -4.11 1.70 -12.45
C ARG A 35 -3.69 0.25 -12.74
N SER A 36 -4.10 -0.69 -11.90
CA SER A 36 -3.77 -2.11 -12.07
C SER A 36 -4.40 -2.68 -13.34
N GLN A 37 -5.67 -2.35 -13.61
CA GLN A 37 -6.33 -2.70 -14.87
C GLN A 37 -5.60 -2.08 -16.06
N ARG A 38 -5.23 -0.79 -16.00
CA ARG A 38 -4.51 -0.15 -17.10
C ARG A 38 -3.19 -0.83 -17.44
N SER A 39 -2.42 -1.26 -16.44
CA SER A 39 -1.19 -2.02 -16.68
C SER A 39 -1.44 -3.35 -17.40
N ILE A 40 -2.52 -4.07 -17.04
CA ILE A 40 -2.92 -5.31 -17.72
C ILE A 40 -3.40 -5.03 -19.16
N ARG A 41 -4.19 -3.96 -19.34
CA ARG A 41 -4.75 -3.58 -20.65
C ARG A 41 -3.69 -3.10 -21.63
N ILE A 42 -2.61 -2.48 -21.17
CA ILE A 42 -1.48 -2.13 -22.04
C ILE A 42 -0.95 -3.37 -22.77
N ALA A 43 -0.73 -4.47 -22.05
CA ALA A 43 -0.26 -5.72 -22.66
C ALA A 43 -1.30 -6.32 -23.62
N GLN A 44 -2.59 -6.28 -23.24
CA GLN A 44 -3.68 -6.77 -24.09
C GLN A 44 -3.81 -5.96 -25.40
N VAL A 45 -3.70 -4.64 -25.32
CA VAL A 45 -3.77 -3.76 -26.49
C VAL A 45 -2.57 -3.96 -27.39
N GLN A 46 -1.38 -4.17 -26.81
CA GLN A 46 -0.18 -4.45 -27.61
C GLN A 46 -0.29 -5.77 -28.37
N ASP A 47 -0.71 -6.85 -27.70
CA ASP A 47 -0.99 -8.15 -28.36
C ASP A 47 -2.06 -8.03 -29.45
N ALA A 48 -3.08 -7.21 -29.22
CA ALA A 48 -4.12 -6.95 -30.22
C ALA A 48 -3.59 -6.21 -31.44
N LEU A 49 -2.81 -5.14 -31.25
CA LEU A 49 -2.20 -4.41 -32.36
C LEU A 49 -1.21 -5.27 -33.14
N ASP A 50 -0.43 -6.12 -32.48
CA ASP A 50 0.48 -7.05 -33.15
C ASP A 50 -0.28 -8.02 -34.06
N LYS A 51 -1.37 -8.63 -33.55
CA LYS A 51 -2.23 -9.55 -34.34
C LYS A 51 -2.94 -8.88 -35.51
N LEU A 52 -3.30 -7.62 -35.35
CA LEU A 52 -3.96 -6.81 -36.38
C LEU A 52 -2.97 -6.10 -37.31
N GLN A 53 -1.66 -6.39 -37.19
CA GLN A 53 -0.59 -5.69 -37.92
C GLN A 53 -0.72 -4.17 -37.81
N ASN A 54 -0.82 -3.67 -36.58
CA ASN A 54 -1.07 -2.27 -36.26
C ASN A 54 -2.37 -1.73 -36.92
N LEU A 55 -3.45 -2.52 -36.89
CA LEU A 55 -4.74 -2.26 -37.55
C LEU A 55 -4.72 -2.24 -39.09
N ARG A 56 -3.62 -2.67 -39.72
CA ARG A 56 -3.53 -2.78 -41.18
C ARG A 56 -4.18 -4.06 -41.71
N ASP A 57 -4.36 -5.07 -40.86
CA ASP A 57 -5.08 -6.31 -41.15
C ASP A 57 -6.34 -6.40 -40.28
N LEU A 58 -7.40 -5.70 -40.71
CA LEU A 58 -8.73 -5.79 -40.12
C LEU A 58 -9.63 -6.67 -41.01
N SER A 59 -9.48 -7.98 -40.88
CA SER A 59 -10.20 -8.96 -41.69
C SER A 59 -11.11 -9.87 -40.86
N PRO A 60 -12.19 -10.43 -41.46
CA PRO A 60 -13.05 -11.41 -40.78
C PRO A 60 -12.26 -12.61 -40.26
N GLN A 61 -11.22 -13.02 -40.99
CA GLN A 61 -10.38 -14.17 -40.61
C GLN A 61 -9.65 -13.91 -39.28
N VAL A 62 -9.06 -12.72 -39.11
CA VAL A 62 -8.38 -12.35 -37.85
C VAL A 62 -9.36 -12.34 -36.66
N LEU A 63 -10.58 -11.82 -36.86
CA LEU A 63 -11.62 -11.87 -35.82
C LEU A 63 -12.16 -13.27 -35.56
N TYR A 64 -12.17 -14.15 -36.57
CA TYR A 64 -12.58 -15.53 -36.42
C TYR A 64 -11.57 -16.31 -35.57
N ASP A 65 -10.28 -16.10 -35.83
CA ASP A 65 -9.17 -16.75 -35.13
C ASP A 65 -8.93 -16.16 -33.73
N SER A 66 -9.20 -14.86 -33.56
CA SER A 66 -9.01 -14.13 -32.31
C SER A 66 -10.24 -13.27 -31.94
N PRO A 67 -11.37 -13.89 -31.58
CA PRO A 67 -12.62 -13.17 -31.32
C PRO A 67 -12.55 -12.18 -30.14
N GLY A 68 -11.64 -12.41 -29.18
CA GLY A 68 -11.42 -11.51 -28.04
C GLY A 68 -10.88 -10.12 -28.40
N LEU A 69 -10.40 -9.93 -29.64
CA LEU A 69 -9.93 -8.64 -30.14
C LEU A 69 -11.05 -7.59 -30.23
N LEU A 70 -12.32 -8.03 -30.31
CA LEU A 70 -13.47 -7.15 -30.45
C LEU A 70 -13.52 -6.05 -29.39
N SER A 71 -13.20 -6.40 -28.13
CA SER A 71 -13.19 -5.45 -27.01
C SER A 71 -12.17 -4.33 -27.19
N VAL A 72 -10.99 -4.64 -27.75
CA VAL A 72 -9.94 -3.65 -28.05
C VAL A 72 -10.32 -2.82 -29.27
N LEU A 73 -10.82 -3.45 -30.34
CA LEU A 73 -11.24 -2.77 -31.56
C LEU A 73 -12.32 -1.72 -31.32
N CYS A 74 -13.27 -1.98 -30.43
CA CYS A 74 -14.26 -0.97 -30.06
C CYS A 74 -13.64 0.28 -29.43
N MET A 75 -12.45 0.18 -28.83
CA MET A 75 -11.74 1.30 -28.21
C MET A 75 -10.80 2.04 -29.17
N THR A 76 -10.58 1.50 -30.39
CA THR A 76 -9.78 2.16 -31.44
C THR A 76 -10.60 3.15 -32.27
N THR A 77 -11.92 3.21 -32.07
CA THR A 77 -12.80 4.12 -32.82
C THR A 77 -12.92 5.49 -32.17
N ALA A 78 -13.32 6.50 -32.97
CA ALA A 78 -13.66 7.85 -32.51
C ALA A 78 -15.12 8.20 -32.88
N PRO A 79 -16.06 8.24 -31.92
CA PRO A 79 -15.88 7.91 -30.49
C PRO A 79 -15.73 6.40 -30.24
N PRO A 80 -15.25 5.98 -29.05
CA PRO A 80 -15.25 4.57 -28.64
C PRO A 80 -16.65 3.97 -28.69
N LEU A 81 -16.76 2.74 -29.19
CA LEU A 81 -18.04 2.08 -29.40
C LEU A 81 -18.46 1.24 -28.19
N ALA A 82 -19.64 1.52 -27.66
CA ALA A 82 -20.32 0.62 -26.74
C ALA A 82 -20.95 -0.56 -27.50
N ARG A 83 -21.05 -1.70 -26.83
CA ARG A 83 -21.61 -2.95 -27.38
C ARG A 83 -22.97 -2.78 -28.08
N ASP A 84 -23.93 -2.11 -27.43
CA ASP A 84 -25.28 -1.94 -28.01
C ASP A 84 -25.24 -1.05 -29.26
N ARG A 85 -24.29 -0.12 -29.33
CA ARG A 85 -24.07 0.73 -30.49
C ARG A 85 -23.48 -0.06 -31.64
N LEU A 86 -22.47 -0.89 -31.38
CA LEU A 86 -21.90 -1.79 -32.39
C LEU A 86 -22.96 -2.73 -32.94
N MET A 87 -23.74 -3.37 -32.07
CA MET A 87 -24.85 -4.26 -32.47
C MET A 87 -25.85 -3.57 -33.41
N GLY A 88 -26.21 -2.33 -33.10
CA GLY A 88 -27.13 -1.55 -33.92
C GLY A 88 -26.56 -1.13 -35.28
N LEU A 89 -25.25 -0.89 -35.36
CA LEU A 89 -24.58 -0.44 -36.59
C LEU A 89 -24.21 -1.59 -37.53
N SER A 90 -23.79 -2.74 -36.99
CA SER A 90 -23.39 -3.90 -37.80
C SER A 90 -24.52 -4.91 -38.02
N TYR A 91 -25.70 -4.69 -37.42
CA TYR A 91 -26.88 -5.58 -37.49
C TYR A 91 -26.60 -7.03 -37.06
N VAL A 92 -25.54 -7.25 -36.27
CA VAL A 92 -25.16 -8.58 -35.78
C VAL A 92 -25.94 -8.95 -34.52
N SER A 93 -26.05 -10.26 -34.25
CA SER A 93 -26.82 -10.73 -33.09
C SER A 93 -26.14 -10.40 -31.76
N LYS A 94 -26.96 -10.09 -30.76
CA LYS A 94 -26.51 -9.86 -29.37
C LYS A 94 -25.65 -10.99 -28.84
N SER A 95 -25.99 -12.25 -29.16
CA SER A 95 -25.28 -13.44 -28.68
C SER A 95 -23.91 -13.62 -29.32
N LEU A 96 -23.73 -13.20 -30.57
CA LEU A 96 -22.42 -13.26 -31.24
C LEU A 96 -21.44 -12.32 -30.53
N ILE A 97 -21.82 -11.05 -30.32
CA ILE A 97 -20.98 -10.08 -29.62
C ILE A 97 -20.66 -10.56 -28.19
N GLU A 98 -21.66 -11.04 -27.45
CA GLU A 98 -21.46 -11.59 -26.09
C GLU A 98 -20.47 -12.76 -26.05
N SER A 99 -20.52 -13.62 -27.09
CA SER A 99 -19.62 -14.77 -27.20
C SER A 99 -18.20 -14.34 -27.57
N MET A 100 -18.04 -13.30 -28.39
CA MET A 100 -16.75 -12.74 -28.77
C MET A 100 -16.07 -11.95 -27.65
N GLU A 101 -16.83 -11.25 -26.80
CA GLU A 101 -16.27 -10.56 -25.63
C GLU A 101 -15.82 -11.55 -24.54
N GLY A 102 -16.49 -12.71 -24.44
CA GLY A 102 -16.22 -13.71 -23.41
C GLY A 102 -16.67 -13.27 -22.00
N LYS A 103 -16.57 -14.19 -21.05
CA LYS A 103 -16.84 -13.98 -19.60
C LYS A 103 -15.86 -14.82 -18.79
N GLU A 104 -15.72 -14.59 -17.49
CA GLU A 104 -14.81 -15.38 -16.64
C GLU A 104 -15.03 -16.90 -16.74
N SER A 105 -16.28 -17.33 -16.92
CA SER A 105 -16.63 -18.75 -17.06
C SER A 105 -16.42 -19.32 -18.46
N HIS A 106 -16.25 -18.49 -19.49
CA HIS A 106 -16.17 -18.90 -20.89
C HIS A 106 -15.29 -17.95 -21.71
N PRO A 107 -14.16 -18.42 -22.28
CA PRO A 107 -13.28 -17.57 -23.07
C PRO A 107 -13.98 -17.08 -24.36
N PRO A 108 -13.52 -15.94 -24.93
CA PRO A 108 -13.92 -15.45 -26.23
C PRO A 108 -13.97 -16.54 -27.30
N ARG A 109 -15.10 -16.66 -28.00
CA ARG A 109 -15.27 -17.65 -29.07
C ARG A 109 -16.35 -17.24 -30.06
N ILE A 110 -16.27 -17.76 -31.28
CA ILE A 110 -17.41 -17.78 -32.20
C ILE A 110 -18.41 -18.84 -31.71
N PRO A 111 -19.73 -18.56 -31.68
CA PRO A 111 -20.72 -19.52 -31.24
C PRO A 111 -20.63 -20.83 -32.06
N PRO A 112 -20.47 -22.00 -31.42
CA PRO A 112 -20.22 -23.26 -32.14
C PRO A 112 -21.39 -23.74 -33.01
N LYS A 113 -22.59 -23.16 -32.81
CA LYS A 113 -23.79 -23.45 -33.59
C LYS A 113 -24.01 -22.47 -34.74
N LEU A 114 -23.16 -21.45 -34.90
CA LEU A 114 -23.26 -20.48 -35.99
C LEU A 114 -22.51 -21.01 -37.23
N PRO A 115 -23.17 -21.19 -38.38
CA PRO A 115 -22.51 -21.64 -39.60
C PRO A 115 -21.36 -20.71 -40.01
N LYS A 116 -20.25 -21.28 -40.49
CA LYS A 116 -19.05 -20.50 -40.86
C LYS A 116 -19.33 -19.36 -41.87
N PRO A 117 -20.11 -19.55 -42.95
CA PRO A 117 -20.42 -18.46 -43.88
C PRO A 117 -21.22 -17.31 -43.23
N GLU A 118 -22.14 -17.64 -42.31
CA GLU A 118 -22.91 -16.64 -41.57
C GLU A 118 -22.03 -15.90 -40.56
N ALA A 119 -21.11 -16.60 -39.91
CA ALA A 119 -20.11 -16.00 -39.02
C ALA A 119 -19.19 -15.04 -39.79
N GLU A 120 -18.65 -15.45 -40.94
CA GLU A 120 -17.79 -14.61 -41.78
C GLU A 120 -18.50 -13.33 -42.25
N SER A 121 -19.77 -13.44 -42.69
CA SER A 121 -20.58 -12.28 -43.08
C SER A 121 -20.83 -11.31 -41.91
N ALA A 122 -21.12 -11.84 -40.72
CA ALA A 122 -21.30 -11.03 -39.52
C ALA A 122 -20.00 -10.35 -39.07
N LEU A 123 -18.87 -11.06 -39.13
CA LEU A 123 -17.56 -10.51 -38.79
C LEU A 123 -17.12 -9.45 -39.81
N GLN A 124 -17.43 -9.62 -41.10
CA GLN A 124 -17.21 -8.59 -42.12
C GLN A 124 -17.98 -7.31 -41.79
N SER A 125 -19.25 -7.44 -41.41
CA SER A 125 -20.08 -6.28 -41.02
C SER A 125 -19.50 -5.55 -39.79
N ILE A 126 -18.88 -6.28 -38.85
CA ILE A 126 -18.16 -5.67 -37.72
C ILE A 126 -16.90 -4.95 -38.21
N CYS A 127 -16.08 -5.59 -39.06
CA CYS A 127 -14.88 -4.98 -39.62
C CYS A 127 -15.21 -3.69 -40.40
N ASP A 128 -16.29 -3.67 -41.17
CA ASP A 128 -16.71 -2.51 -41.96
C ASP A 128 -17.04 -1.32 -41.05
N VAL A 129 -17.86 -1.55 -40.01
CA VAL A 129 -18.22 -0.51 -39.03
C VAL A 129 -17.00 0.00 -38.27
N ILE A 130 -16.12 -0.89 -37.81
CA ILE A 130 -14.90 -0.49 -37.11
C ILE A 130 -13.98 0.29 -38.05
N GLY A 131 -13.78 -0.19 -39.27
CA GLY A 131 -12.91 0.43 -40.27
C GLY A 131 -13.36 1.85 -40.66
N GLU A 132 -14.68 2.09 -40.71
CA GLU A 132 -15.25 3.41 -40.95
C GLU A 132 -15.04 4.37 -39.78
N LEU A 133 -15.04 3.85 -38.54
CA LEU A 133 -15.00 4.65 -37.32
C LEU A 133 -13.63 4.72 -36.63
N ILE A 134 -12.60 4.06 -37.16
CA ILE A 134 -11.23 4.09 -36.62
C ILE A 134 -10.75 5.53 -36.42
N ASP A 135 -10.14 5.79 -35.28
CA ASP A 135 -9.54 7.08 -34.90
C ASP A 135 -8.26 7.35 -35.70
N ARG A 136 -8.40 7.81 -36.95
CA ARG A 136 -7.25 8.05 -37.85
C ARG A 136 -6.30 9.15 -37.38
N ASP A 137 -6.70 9.96 -36.40
CA ASP A 137 -5.82 10.95 -35.76
C ASP A 137 -4.94 10.30 -34.67
N LEU A 138 -5.42 9.23 -34.04
CA LEU A 138 -4.62 8.40 -33.15
C LEU A 138 -3.73 7.41 -33.92
N PHE A 139 -4.26 6.83 -35.01
CA PHE A 139 -3.60 5.83 -35.85
C PHE A 139 -3.10 6.44 -37.17
N VAL A 140 -2.25 7.46 -37.08
CA VAL A 140 -1.80 8.32 -38.20
C VAL A 140 -1.21 7.52 -39.37
N TRP A 141 -0.54 6.40 -39.09
CA TRP A 141 0.07 5.54 -40.10
C TRP A 141 -0.96 4.88 -41.04
N LEU A 142 -2.22 4.70 -40.61
CA LEU A 142 -3.31 4.20 -41.47
C LEU A 142 -3.74 5.25 -42.50
N LYS A 143 -3.66 6.53 -42.14
CA LYS A 143 -3.91 7.65 -43.05
C LYS A 143 -2.78 7.79 -44.06
N GLU A 144 -1.54 7.58 -43.61
CA GLU A 144 -0.33 7.77 -44.41
C GLU A 144 0.12 6.51 -45.17
N GLY A 145 -0.49 5.35 -44.92
CA GLY A 145 -0.19 4.11 -45.62
C GLY A 145 1.19 3.53 -45.31
N ARG A 146 1.70 3.75 -44.09
CA ARG A 146 3.05 3.32 -43.66
C ARG A 146 3.01 2.49 -42.37
N GLU A 147 4.17 2.06 -41.91
CA GLU A 147 4.34 1.49 -40.56
C GLU A 147 4.38 2.61 -39.50
N PRO A 148 3.87 2.35 -38.28
CA PRO A 148 4.02 3.29 -37.17
C PRO A 148 5.47 3.39 -36.70
N THR A 149 5.84 4.56 -36.21
CA THR A 149 7.03 4.72 -35.38
C THR A 149 6.77 4.15 -33.97
N LEU A 150 7.83 3.83 -33.23
CA LEU A 150 7.72 3.34 -31.84
C LEU A 150 6.95 4.33 -30.94
N GLN A 151 7.15 5.63 -31.14
CA GLN A 151 6.47 6.66 -30.34
C GLN A 151 4.98 6.76 -30.65
N GLU A 152 4.58 6.62 -31.92
CA GLU A 152 3.17 6.59 -32.33
C GLU A 152 2.47 5.35 -31.81
N LEU A 153 3.15 4.20 -31.89
CA LEU A 153 2.63 2.93 -31.38
C LEU A 153 2.44 2.98 -29.86
N ASP A 154 3.45 3.43 -29.10
CA ASP A 154 3.35 3.59 -27.65
C ASP A 154 2.20 4.53 -27.25
N ARG A 155 2.04 5.65 -27.97
CA ARG A 155 0.93 6.58 -27.74
C ARG A 155 -0.43 5.93 -27.99
N ALA A 156 -0.59 5.22 -29.10
CA ALA A 156 -1.83 4.52 -29.44
C ALA A 156 -2.16 3.45 -28.40
N VAL A 157 -1.18 2.64 -28.00
CA VAL A 157 -1.35 1.61 -26.96
C VAL A 157 -1.82 2.23 -25.65
N ILE A 158 -1.18 3.31 -25.21
CA ILE A 158 -1.53 3.98 -23.94
C ILE A 158 -2.95 4.55 -23.99
N VAL A 159 -3.36 5.19 -25.08
CA VAL A 159 -4.68 5.80 -25.22
C VAL A 159 -5.78 4.74 -25.30
N VAL A 160 -5.60 3.70 -26.10
CA VAL A 160 -6.58 2.62 -26.24
C VAL A 160 -6.70 1.82 -24.93
N ALA A 161 -5.57 1.57 -24.24
CA ALA A 161 -5.60 0.91 -22.94
C ALA A 161 -6.32 1.74 -21.88
N ASP A 162 -6.19 3.07 -21.90
CA ASP A 162 -6.91 3.98 -21.01
C ASP A 162 -8.43 3.95 -21.28
N ARG A 163 -8.84 4.02 -22.56
CA ARG A 163 -10.25 3.87 -22.99
C ARG A 163 -10.83 2.53 -22.53
N LEU A 164 -10.10 1.44 -22.75
CA LEU A 164 -10.51 0.09 -22.34
C LEU A 164 -10.60 -0.06 -20.82
N SER A 165 -9.69 0.58 -20.09
CA SER A 165 -9.70 0.58 -18.61
C SER A 165 -10.92 1.33 -18.09
N GLY A 166 -11.26 2.47 -18.69
CA GLY A 166 -12.49 3.21 -18.37
C GLY A 166 -13.76 2.36 -18.53
N ALA A 167 -13.89 1.64 -19.65
CA ALA A 167 -15.07 0.82 -19.92
C ALA A 167 -15.27 -0.34 -18.93
N ILE A 168 -14.20 -0.83 -18.31
CA ILE A 168 -14.22 -2.01 -17.41
C ILE A 168 -14.15 -1.61 -15.93
N ALA A 169 -13.61 -0.43 -15.61
CA ALA A 169 -13.47 0.03 -14.24
C ALA A 169 -14.82 0.13 -13.51
N ASP A 170 -15.83 0.75 -14.13
CA ASP A 170 -17.13 0.95 -13.47
C ASP A 170 -17.81 -0.38 -13.06
N PRO A 171 -17.90 -1.42 -13.92
CA PRO A 171 -18.35 -2.75 -13.50
C PRO A 171 -17.53 -3.36 -12.36
N LEU A 172 -16.20 -3.25 -12.39
CA LEU A 172 -15.33 -3.81 -11.35
C LEU A 172 -15.53 -3.13 -10.00
N LEU A 173 -15.64 -1.80 -9.99
CA LEU A 173 -15.91 -1.04 -8.78
C LEU A 173 -17.27 -1.42 -8.20
N ARG A 174 -18.30 -1.55 -9.05
CA ARG A 174 -19.63 -1.98 -8.61
C ARG A 174 -19.60 -3.37 -7.96
N ASN A 175 -18.93 -4.33 -8.59
CA ASN A 175 -18.84 -5.70 -8.08
C ASN A 175 -18.04 -5.78 -6.78
N ALA A 176 -16.92 -5.06 -6.69
CA ALA A 176 -16.10 -4.99 -5.48
C ALA A 176 -16.90 -4.41 -4.30
N GLN A 177 -17.76 -3.44 -4.58
CA GLN A 177 -18.60 -2.85 -3.55
C GLN A 177 -19.71 -3.77 -3.08
N GLU A 178 -20.39 -4.48 -3.98
CA GLU A 178 -21.38 -5.49 -3.62
C GLU A 178 -20.75 -6.57 -2.73
N GLN A 179 -19.57 -7.08 -3.13
CA GLN A 179 -18.81 -8.04 -2.32
C GLN A 179 -18.46 -7.48 -0.94
N ARG A 180 -18.08 -6.20 -0.84
CA ARG A 180 -17.81 -5.53 0.43
C ARG A 180 -19.06 -5.51 1.33
N GLN A 181 -20.20 -5.09 0.79
CA GLN A 181 -21.47 -5.01 1.53
C GLN A 181 -21.89 -6.39 2.05
N LEU A 182 -21.84 -7.42 1.20
CA LEU A 182 -22.20 -8.78 1.58
C LEU A 182 -21.22 -9.39 2.58
N ALA A 183 -19.92 -9.09 2.46
CA ALA A 183 -18.92 -9.52 3.45
C ALA A 183 -19.14 -8.86 4.82
N ALA A 184 -19.51 -7.57 4.85
CA ALA A 184 -19.85 -6.87 6.08
C ALA A 184 -21.09 -7.48 6.75
N LEU A 185 -22.15 -7.74 5.97
CA LEU A 185 -23.36 -8.41 6.44
C LEU A 185 -23.07 -9.83 6.94
N LYS A 186 -22.24 -10.60 6.23
CA LYS A 186 -21.81 -11.95 6.64
C LYS A 186 -21.15 -11.92 8.00
N ARG A 187 -20.17 -11.02 8.19
CA ARG A 187 -19.44 -10.88 9.45
C ARG A 187 -20.40 -10.51 10.58
N TRP A 188 -21.32 -9.58 10.32
CA TRP A 188 -22.32 -9.13 11.27
C TRP A 188 -23.25 -10.27 11.73
N LEU A 189 -23.74 -11.09 10.80
CA LEU A 189 -24.60 -12.24 11.08
C LEU A 189 -23.86 -13.32 11.90
N LEU A 190 -22.63 -13.66 11.50
CA LEU A 190 -21.81 -14.66 12.19
C LEU A 190 -21.53 -14.25 13.64
N GLN A 191 -21.23 -12.97 13.89
CA GLN A 191 -21.01 -12.44 15.25
C GLN A 191 -22.25 -12.58 16.16
N ARG A 192 -23.45 -12.62 15.56
CA ARG A 192 -24.73 -12.77 16.27
C ARG A 192 -25.18 -14.23 16.40
N GLY A 193 -24.32 -15.16 15.97
CA GLY A 193 -24.51 -16.59 16.10
C GLY A 193 -25.27 -17.24 14.94
N TYR A 194 -25.63 -16.50 13.91
CA TYR A 194 -26.28 -17.04 12.72
C TYR A 194 -25.32 -17.94 11.93
N THR A 195 -25.85 -18.94 11.23
CA THR A 195 -25.05 -19.89 10.45
C THR A 195 -25.35 -19.78 8.96
N GLU A 196 -24.30 -19.71 8.13
CA GLU A 196 -24.46 -19.71 6.68
C GLU A 196 -24.80 -21.12 6.18
N ILE A 197 -25.80 -21.23 5.32
CA ILE A 197 -26.15 -22.48 4.63
C ILE A 197 -25.77 -22.40 3.14
N PRO A 198 -25.35 -23.52 2.52
CA PRO A 198 -25.04 -23.54 1.10
C PRO A 198 -26.27 -23.20 0.24
N THR A 199 -26.08 -22.42 -0.84
CA THR A 199 -27.15 -21.96 -1.76
C THR A 199 -27.93 -23.11 -2.44
N GLY A 200 -27.42 -24.35 -2.39
CA GLY A 200 -28.09 -25.56 -2.91
C GLY A 200 -28.79 -26.45 -1.87
N ALA A 201 -28.65 -26.17 -0.57
CA ALA A 201 -29.13 -27.04 0.51
C ALA A 201 -30.65 -26.96 0.76
N ASN A 202 -31.28 -25.82 0.44
CA ASN A 202 -32.72 -25.62 0.56
C ASN A 202 -33.29 -25.04 -0.73
N ARG A 203 -34.27 -25.73 -1.34
CA ARG A 203 -34.88 -25.31 -2.62
C ARG A 203 -36.05 -24.34 -2.44
N THR A 204 -36.55 -24.14 -1.22
CA THR A 204 -37.73 -23.31 -0.92
C THR A 204 -37.48 -22.43 0.31
N LEU A 205 -38.04 -21.21 0.31
CA LEU A 205 -37.95 -20.25 1.42
C LEU A 205 -38.49 -20.82 2.75
N ASP A 206 -39.50 -21.69 2.67
CA ASP A 206 -40.16 -22.30 3.82
C ASP A 206 -39.31 -23.36 4.53
N GLY A 207 -38.29 -23.91 3.85
CA GLY A 207 -37.41 -24.95 4.38
C GLY A 207 -36.21 -24.43 5.19
N MET A 208 -35.99 -23.11 5.27
CA MET A 208 -34.87 -22.54 6.01
C MET A 208 -35.06 -22.62 7.53
N ASP A 209 -34.08 -23.22 8.21
CA ASP A 209 -34.03 -23.31 9.66
C ASP A 209 -33.81 -21.95 10.32
N ALA A 210 -34.41 -21.73 11.49
CA ALA A 210 -34.21 -20.51 12.27
C ALA A 210 -32.73 -20.33 12.66
N GLY A 211 -32.24 -19.10 12.58
CA GLY A 211 -30.83 -18.78 12.83
C GLY A 211 -29.90 -19.06 11.64
N THR A 212 -30.42 -19.24 10.43
CA THR A 212 -29.62 -19.48 9.23
C THR A 212 -29.71 -18.35 8.20
N PHE A 213 -28.71 -18.25 7.32
CA PHE A 213 -28.74 -17.33 6.18
C PHE A 213 -28.05 -17.91 4.95
N ALA A 214 -28.39 -17.42 3.76
CA ALA A 214 -27.77 -17.81 2.49
C ALA A 214 -27.55 -16.60 1.59
N PHE A 215 -26.43 -16.57 0.85
CA PHE A 215 -26.17 -15.57 -0.19
C PHE A 215 -26.59 -16.07 -1.58
N HIS A 216 -26.99 -15.12 -2.43
CA HIS A 216 -27.36 -15.31 -3.83
C HIS A 216 -28.37 -16.44 -4.07
N MET A 217 -29.36 -16.54 -3.17
CA MET A 217 -30.41 -17.55 -3.24
C MET A 217 -31.45 -17.16 -4.30
N ASN A 218 -31.78 -18.10 -5.20
CA ASN A 218 -32.82 -17.89 -6.19
C ASN A 218 -34.20 -18.19 -5.60
N VAL A 219 -35.08 -17.18 -5.59
CA VAL A 219 -36.50 -17.29 -5.23
C VAL A 219 -37.32 -17.38 -6.51
N TYR A 220 -38.32 -18.26 -6.55
CA TYR A 220 -39.20 -18.41 -7.70
C TYR A 220 -40.48 -17.58 -7.51
N VAL A 221 -40.71 -16.62 -8.42
CA VAL A 221 -41.90 -15.76 -8.46
C VAL A 221 -42.69 -16.01 -9.75
N GLY A 222 -43.88 -15.40 -9.90
CA GLY A 222 -44.76 -15.60 -11.06
C GLY A 222 -45.80 -16.73 -10.85
N SER A 223 -46.51 -17.10 -11.91
CA SER A 223 -47.54 -18.15 -11.84
C SER A 223 -46.92 -19.54 -11.75
N GLU A 224 -47.61 -20.49 -11.13
CA GLU A 224 -47.13 -21.88 -10.99
C GLU A 224 -46.81 -22.56 -12.34
N LEU A 225 -47.46 -22.10 -13.41
CA LEU A 225 -47.27 -22.60 -14.78
C LEU A 225 -46.05 -21.99 -15.50
N LYS A 226 -45.55 -20.82 -15.06
CA LYS A 226 -44.38 -20.14 -15.64
C LYS A 226 -43.55 -19.46 -14.54
N PRO A 227 -42.80 -20.23 -13.73
CA PRO A 227 -41.99 -19.67 -12.66
C PRO A 227 -40.81 -18.87 -13.21
N VAL A 228 -40.62 -17.66 -12.67
CA VAL A 228 -39.50 -16.76 -12.97
C VAL A 228 -38.51 -16.83 -11.82
N LYS A 229 -37.23 -17.05 -12.15
CA LYS A 229 -36.14 -17.01 -11.15
C LYS A 229 -35.80 -15.57 -10.81
N MET A 230 -35.87 -15.25 -9.52
CA MET A 230 -35.47 -13.96 -8.95
C MET A 230 -34.31 -14.19 -7.97
N PRO A 231 -33.08 -13.75 -8.29
CA PRO A 231 -31.98 -13.80 -7.34
C PRO A 231 -32.19 -12.77 -6.23
N ILE A 232 -31.94 -13.19 -4.99
CA ILE A 232 -31.90 -12.35 -3.79
C ILE A 232 -30.50 -12.41 -3.21
N ASP A 233 -29.93 -11.25 -2.89
CA ASP A 233 -28.52 -11.14 -2.49
C ASP A 233 -28.26 -11.86 -1.17
N CYS A 234 -29.11 -11.66 -0.16
CA CYS A 234 -29.05 -12.42 1.09
C CYS A 234 -30.46 -12.76 1.61
N VAL A 235 -30.63 -13.98 2.09
CA VAL A 235 -31.88 -14.44 2.74
C VAL A 235 -31.53 -14.87 4.16
N ILE A 236 -32.26 -14.37 5.16
CA ILE A 236 -31.98 -14.59 6.58
C ILE A 236 -33.23 -15.10 7.27
N LYS A 237 -33.13 -16.19 8.02
CA LYS A 237 -34.19 -16.69 8.89
C LYS A 237 -33.86 -16.35 10.35
N PRO A 238 -34.59 -15.42 11.01
CA PRO A 238 -34.32 -15.01 12.39
C PRO A 238 -34.39 -16.16 13.40
N PHE A 239 -33.69 -16.04 14.54
CA PHE A 239 -33.71 -17.04 15.62
C PHE A 239 -35.09 -17.20 16.27
N ASP A 240 -35.82 -16.10 16.40
CA ASP A 240 -37.14 -15.99 17.00
C ASP A 240 -38.27 -16.12 15.96
N ALA A 241 -37.93 -16.55 14.73
CA ALA A 241 -38.91 -16.70 13.66
C ALA A 241 -40.01 -17.70 14.06
N ALA A 242 -41.27 -17.26 14.01
CA ALA A 242 -42.41 -18.11 14.29
C ALA A 242 -42.53 -19.24 13.26
N LEU A 243 -43.19 -20.33 13.64
CA LEU A 243 -43.43 -21.47 12.74
C LEU A 243 -44.20 -20.98 11.49
N GLY A 244 -43.61 -21.20 10.31
CA GLY A 244 -44.18 -20.75 9.03
C GLY A 244 -43.96 -19.26 8.68
N GLN A 245 -43.18 -18.51 9.47
CA GLN A 245 -42.76 -17.16 9.11
C GLN A 245 -41.76 -17.18 7.95
N LEU A 246 -41.93 -16.31 6.96
CA LEU A 246 -41.01 -16.24 5.83
C LEU A 246 -39.66 -15.62 6.26
N PRO A 247 -38.53 -16.04 5.63
CA PRO A 247 -37.25 -15.37 5.81
C PRO A 247 -37.30 -13.89 5.39
N ILE A 248 -36.41 -13.10 5.99
CA ILE A 248 -36.10 -11.72 5.60
C ILE A 248 -35.21 -11.77 4.36
N MET A 249 -35.51 -10.93 3.38
CA MET A 249 -34.73 -10.79 2.15
C MET A 249 -33.98 -9.47 2.18
N ILE A 250 -32.68 -9.49 1.90
CA ILE A 250 -31.82 -8.32 1.81
C ILE A 250 -31.30 -8.16 0.39
N GLU A 251 -31.41 -6.94 -0.13
CA GLU A 251 -30.84 -6.52 -1.40
C GLU A 251 -29.76 -5.46 -1.15
N ALA A 252 -28.53 -5.75 -1.57
CA ALA A 252 -27.44 -4.78 -1.46
C ALA A 252 -27.55 -3.76 -2.59
N LYS A 253 -27.53 -2.48 -2.22
CA LYS A 253 -27.61 -1.38 -3.16
C LYS A 253 -26.57 -0.34 -2.83
N SER A 254 -25.81 0.00 -3.86
CA SER A 254 -24.88 1.10 -3.85
C SER A 254 -25.24 2.12 -4.92
N ALA A 255 -25.04 3.41 -4.61
CA ALA A 255 -25.06 4.48 -5.59
C ALA A 255 -23.80 5.35 -5.45
N GLY A 256 -23.07 5.54 -6.56
CA GLY A 256 -21.89 6.43 -6.61
C GLY A 256 -22.22 7.90 -6.93
N ASP A 257 -23.46 8.17 -7.33
CA ASP A 257 -24.01 9.51 -7.52
C ASP A 257 -25.54 9.47 -7.41
N VAL A 258 -26.17 10.65 -7.34
CA VAL A 258 -27.62 10.80 -7.18
C VAL A 258 -28.40 10.38 -8.43
N THR A 259 -27.82 10.48 -9.63
CA THR A 259 -28.53 10.13 -10.88
C THR A 259 -28.76 8.62 -11.00
N ASN A 260 -27.86 7.83 -10.41
CA ASN A 260 -27.83 6.39 -10.41
C ASN A 260 -28.96 5.71 -9.58
N THR A 261 -29.67 6.45 -8.72
CA THR A 261 -30.74 5.92 -7.86
C THR A 261 -32.09 5.79 -8.59
N ASN A 262 -32.33 6.61 -9.61
CA ASN A 262 -33.61 6.68 -10.33
C ASN A 262 -33.97 5.41 -11.11
N LYS A 263 -32.96 4.67 -11.59
CA LYS A 263 -33.15 3.36 -12.22
C LYS A 263 -33.45 2.28 -11.17
N ARG A 264 -32.72 2.32 -10.05
CA ARG A 264 -32.77 1.33 -8.96
C ARG A 264 -34.15 1.25 -8.29
N ARG A 265 -34.76 2.41 -7.98
CA ARG A 265 -36.11 2.47 -7.37
C ARG A 265 -37.19 1.69 -8.14
N LYS A 266 -37.12 1.68 -9.48
CA LYS A 266 -38.10 0.98 -10.32
C LYS A 266 -37.92 -0.54 -10.24
N GLU A 267 -36.68 -0.99 -10.16
CA GLU A 267 -36.33 -2.41 -10.06
C GLU A 267 -36.74 -2.97 -8.68
N GLU A 268 -36.51 -2.21 -7.61
CA GLU A 268 -36.87 -2.57 -6.22
C GLU A 268 -38.38 -2.67 -6.01
N ALA A 269 -39.14 -1.66 -6.47
CA ALA A 269 -40.59 -1.67 -6.46
C ALA A 269 -41.18 -2.87 -7.25
N GLN A 270 -40.59 -3.20 -8.41
CA GLN A 270 -41.01 -4.35 -9.19
C GLN A 270 -40.71 -5.67 -8.46
N LYS A 271 -39.54 -5.80 -7.82
CA LYS A 271 -39.17 -6.99 -7.03
C LYS A 271 -40.15 -7.22 -5.88
N ILE A 272 -40.40 -6.21 -5.04
CA ILE A 272 -41.31 -6.39 -3.90
C ILE A 272 -42.74 -6.71 -4.35
N THR A 273 -43.20 -6.12 -5.45
CA THR A 273 -44.52 -6.41 -6.03
C THR A 273 -44.63 -7.88 -6.46
N GLN A 274 -43.63 -8.42 -7.14
CA GLN A 274 -43.61 -9.83 -7.56
C GLN A 274 -43.51 -10.80 -6.38
N LEU A 275 -42.74 -10.44 -5.34
CA LEU A 275 -42.65 -11.23 -4.12
C LEU A 275 -43.99 -11.25 -3.36
N ARG A 276 -44.62 -10.08 -3.18
CA ARG A 276 -45.95 -9.97 -2.55
C ARG A 276 -47.03 -10.71 -3.32
N ALA A 277 -46.99 -10.69 -4.66
CA ALA A 277 -47.93 -11.45 -5.48
C ALA A 277 -47.82 -12.97 -5.26
N ARG A 278 -46.62 -13.50 -4.97
CA ARG A 278 -46.38 -14.94 -4.78
C ARG A 278 -46.54 -15.42 -3.33
N PHE A 279 -46.11 -14.62 -2.36
CA PHE A 279 -45.98 -15.01 -0.96
C PHE A 279 -46.88 -14.20 -0.01
N GLY A 280 -47.65 -13.26 -0.56
CA GLY A 280 -48.54 -12.36 0.17
C GLY A 280 -47.82 -11.16 0.82
N ASN A 281 -48.57 -10.32 1.51
CA ASN A 281 -48.07 -9.07 2.10
C ASN A 281 -47.16 -9.26 3.34
N ARG A 282 -46.86 -10.51 3.72
CA ARG A 282 -45.99 -10.85 4.86
C ARG A 282 -44.51 -10.90 4.51
N VAL A 283 -44.16 -10.70 3.23
CA VAL A 283 -42.78 -10.64 2.77
C VAL A 283 -42.09 -9.41 3.37
N VAL A 284 -40.86 -9.61 3.87
CA VAL A 284 -39.98 -8.55 4.33
C VAL A 284 -38.79 -8.45 3.39
N LEU A 285 -38.71 -7.33 2.66
CA LEU A 285 -37.57 -6.97 1.83
C LEU A 285 -36.91 -5.73 2.43
N ILE A 286 -35.62 -5.80 2.70
CA ILE A 286 -34.81 -4.72 3.27
C ILE A 286 -33.68 -4.37 2.29
N LEU A 287 -33.46 -3.08 2.05
CA LEU A 287 -32.31 -2.63 1.27
C LEU A 287 -31.10 -2.40 2.19
N LEU A 288 -29.95 -2.93 1.81
CA LEU A 288 -28.67 -2.60 2.43
C LEU A 288 -28.01 -1.48 1.60
N LEU A 289 -28.12 -0.24 2.08
CA LEU A 289 -27.77 0.97 1.34
C LEU A 289 -26.35 1.48 1.66
N CYS A 290 -25.63 1.90 0.61
CA CYS A 290 -24.37 2.66 0.72
C CYS A 290 -24.22 3.70 -0.41
N GLY A 291 -23.86 4.94 -0.07
CA GLY A 291 -23.63 6.02 -1.02
C GLY A 291 -24.83 6.95 -1.19
N TYR A 292 -25.03 7.46 -2.40
CA TYR A 292 -25.82 8.66 -2.69
C TYR A 292 -27.33 8.41 -2.81
N PHE A 293 -27.98 7.95 -1.74
CA PHE A 293 -29.44 7.72 -1.70
C PHE A 293 -30.18 8.89 -1.04
N ASP A 294 -30.60 9.88 -1.82
CA ASP A 294 -31.22 11.10 -1.27
C ASP A 294 -32.58 10.86 -0.59
N ALA A 295 -33.07 11.87 0.14
CA ALA A 295 -34.35 11.79 0.85
C ALA A 295 -35.56 11.56 -0.09
N GLY A 296 -35.46 11.94 -1.36
CA GLY A 296 -36.51 11.71 -2.35
C GLY A 296 -36.62 10.23 -2.73
N TYR A 297 -35.48 9.57 -2.92
CA TYR A 297 -35.40 8.13 -3.11
C TYR A 297 -35.94 7.39 -1.86
N LEU A 298 -35.47 7.75 -0.66
CA LEU A 298 -35.90 7.10 0.58
C LEU A 298 -37.40 7.28 0.83
N GLY A 299 -37.95 8.45 0.54
CA GLY A 299 -39.40 8.69 0.63
C GLY A 299 -40.21 7.83 -0.33
N TYR A 300 -39.68 7.56 -1.53
CA TYR A 300 -40.31 6.66 -2.50
C TYR A 300 -40.30 5.21 -2.01
N GLU A 301 -39.15 4.69 -1.57
CA GLU A 301 -39.04 3.32 -1.03
C GLU A 301 -39.95 3.12 0.19
N ALA A 302 -39.98 4.10 1.10
CA ALA A 302 -40.88 4.07 2.25
C ALA A 302 -42.37 4.00 1.84
N SER A 303 -42.76 4.71 0.76
CA SER A 303 -44.13 4.68 0.23
C SER A 303 -44.53 3.32 -0.37
N GLU A 304 -43.57 2.57 -0.90
CA GLU A 304 -43.74 1.19 -1.37
C GLU A 304 -43.70 0.16 -0.22
N GLY A 305 -43.44 0.63 1.01
CA GLY A 305 -43.29 -0.19 2.21
C GLY A 305 -41.99 -1.01 2.21
N ILE A 306 -40.94 -0.50 1.58
CA ILE A 306 -39.59 -1.06 1.60
C ILE A 306 -38.79 -0.34 2.70
N ASP A 307 -38.17 -1.13 3.57
CA ASP A 307 -37.29 -0.61 4.63
C ASP A 307 -35.82 -0.75 4.23
N TRP A 308 -34.93 -0.13 4.99
CA TRP A 308 -33.51 -0.21 4.72
C TRP A 308 -32.65 -0.14 5.99
N VAL A 309 -31.42 -0.62 5.82
CA VAL A 309 -30.33 -0.44 6.76
C VAL A 309 -29.14 0.14 6.00
N TRP A 310 -28.43 1.03 6.67
CA TRP A 310 -27.21 1.61 6.12
C TRP A 310 -26.01 0.69 6.39
N GLU A 311 -25.10 0.56 5.44
CA GLU A 311 -23.87 -0.23 5.62
C GLU A 311 -23.02 0.26 6.80
N HIS A 312 -23.01 1.58 7.06
CA HIS A 312 -22.30 2.17 8.20
C HIS A 312 -23.05 1.99 9.55
N ARG A 313 -24.26 1.41 9.55
CA ARG A 313 -25.11 1.15 10.72
C ARG A 313 -25.79 -0.22 10.65
N LEU A 314 -25.03 -1.28 10.34
CA LEU A 314 -25.56 -2.65 10.25
C LEU A 314 -26.27 -3.12 11.53
N ASP A 315 -25.91 -2.60 12.71
CA ASP A 315 -26.56 -2.92 14.00
C ASP A 315 -28.05 -2.60 14.03
N ASP A 316 -28.55 -1.72 13.15
CA ASP A 316 -29.98 -1.47 13.00
C ASP A 316 -30.78 -2.75 12.64
N LEU A 317 -30.12 -3.76 12.03
CA LEU A 317 -30.73 -5.06 11.74
C LEU A 317 -31.10 -5.85 13.00
N ASP A 318 -30.59 -5.51 14.18
CA ASP A 318 -30.96 -6.18 15.44
C ASP A 318 -32.47 -6.11 15.71
N ALA A 319 -33.15 -5.10 15.17
CA ALA A 319 -34.61 -4.94 15.29
C ALA A 319 -35.41 -6.08 14.62
N VAL A 320 -34.81 -6.80 13.68
CA VAL A 320 -35.45 -7.87 12.90
C VAL A 320 -34.64 -9.17 12.85
N CYS A 321 -33.37 -9.12 13.23
CA CYS A 321 -32.43 -10.24 13.29
C CYS A 321 -31.71 -10.25 14.65
N PRO A 322 -32.41 -10.56 15.75
CA PRO A 322 -31.82 -10.52 17.09
C PRO A 322 -30.73 -11.60 17.27
N PRO A 323 -29.73 -11.36 18.14
CA PRO A 323 -28.68 -12.34 18.42
C PRO A 323 -29.22 -13.59 19.12
N ARG A 324 -28.48 -14.70 18.99
CA ARG A 324 -28.82 -15.97 19.66
C ARG A 324 -28.85 -15.81 21.18
N HIS A 325 -30.03 -15.85 21.79
CA HIS A 325 -30.18 -15.83 23.24
C HIS A 325 -29.60 -17.12 23.87
N TRP A 326 -28.50 -17.02 24.62
CA TRP A 326 -28.19 -17.99 25.67
C TRP A 326 -29.12 -17.70 26.86
N GLY A 327 -29.85 -18.72 27.33
CA GLY A 327 -30.89 -18.57 28.34
C GLY A 327 -30.46 -17.73 29.55
N ARG A 328 -31.22 -16.67 29.84
CA ARG A 328 -31.08 -15.88 31.07
C ARG A 328 -31.81 -16.60 32.20
N HIS A 329 -31.07 -17.01 33.22
CA HIS A 329 -31.54 -16.85 34.59
C HIS A 329 -30.85 -15.62 35.18
N LEU A 330 -31.67 -14.67 35.63
CA LEU A 330 -31.26 -13.51 36.40
C LEU A 330 -30.62 -13.95 37.71
N LYS A 331 -29.35 -13.59 37.92
CA LYS A 331 -28.90 -12.86 39.11
C LYS A 331 -27.50 -12.28 38.94
N GLU A 332 -27.41 -11.04 39.39
CA GLU A 332 -26.23 -10.30 39.83
C GLU A 332 -25.35 -9.61 38.78
N THR A 333 -25.11 -8.35 39.13
CA THR A 333 -24.55 -7.24 38.38
C THR A 333 -23.05 -7.42 38.12
N SER A 334 -22.54 -6.69 37.12
CA SER A 334 -21.13 -6.35 36.88
C SER A 334 -20.31 -7.22 35.91
N THR A 335 -20.62 -7.14 34.61
CA THR A 335 -19.58 -7.18 33.54
C THR A 335 -20.13 -6.69 32.22
N SER A 336 -21.37 -7.06 31.83
CA SER A 336 -21.90 -6.71 30.50
C SER A 336 -22.21 -5.21 30.30
N GLU A 337 -22.54 -4.46 31.36
CA GLU A 337 -22.78 -3.01 31.28
C GLU A 337 -21.49 -2.20 31.07
N ARG A 338 -20.32 -2.70 31.52
CA ARG A 338 -19.04 -2.03 31.29
C ARG A 338 -18.63 -2.11 29.82
N TYR A 339 -18.78 -3.28 29.20
CA TYR A 339 -18.42 -3.50 27.80
C TYR A 339 -19.30 -2.69 26.83
N SER A 340 -20.62 -2.64 27.04
CA SER A 340 -21.53 -1.85 26.18
C SER A 340 -21.30 -0.34 26.29
N THR A 341 -20.85 0.14 27.45
CA THR A 341 -20.57 1.56 27.70
C THR A 341 -19.26 1.99 27.04
N VAL A 342 -18.19 1.18 27.12
CA VAL A 342 -16.87 1.50 26.53
C VAL A 342 -16.94 1.53 25.00
N GLU A 343 -17.67 0.60 24.36
CA GLU A 343 -17.83 0.63 22.89
C GLU A 343 -18.61 1.85 22.39
N HIS A 344 -19.60 2.33 23.16
CA HIS A 344 -20.32 3.56 22.83
C HIS A 344 -19.42 4.80 22.92
N ILE A 345 -18.62 4.90 24.00
CA ILE A 345 -17.67 6.00 24.19
C ILE A 345 -16.57 5.94 23.14
N GLU A 346 -16.14 4.75 22.73
CA GLU A 346 -15.16 4.58 21.67
C GLU A 346 -15.67 5.08 20.32
N LYS A 347 -16.94 4.83 19.99
CA LYS A 347 -17.58 5.43 18.79
C LYS A 347 -17.57 6.96 18.87
N GLN A 348 -17.84 7.52 20.05
CA GLN A 348 -17.77 8.97 20.29
C GLN A 348 -16.33 9.51 20.16
N ARG A 349 -15.34 8.83 20.76
CA ARG A 349 -13.92 9.14 20.64
C ARG A 349 -13.49 9.19 19.19
N PHE A 350 -13.84 8.16 18.41
CA PHE A 350 -13.52 8.09 17.00
C PHE A 350 -14.13 9.25 16.19
N ALA A 351 -15.39 9.61 16.46
CA ALA A 351 -16.04 10.75 15.81
C ALA A 351 -15.37 12.09 16.15
N MET A 352 -15.06 12.33 17.43
CA MET A 352 -14.38 13.55 17.88
C MET A 352 -12.97 13.65 17.32
N GLN A 353 -12.22 12.54 17.28
CA GLN A 353 -10.90 12.51 16.67
C GLN A 353 -10.96 12.82 15.16
N LYS A 354 -11.90 12.19 14.43
CA LYS A 354 -12.07 12.43 12.99
C LYS A 354 -12.40 13.89 12.68
N ALA A 355 -13.18 14.56 13.53
CA ALA A 355 -13.48 15.99 13.39
C ALA A 355 -12.19 16.84 13.49
N ILE A 356 -11.30 16.53 14.42
CA ILE A 356 -10.00 17.20 14.57
C ILE A 356 -9.08 16.89 13.39
N ASP A 357 -9.00 15.62 12.99
CA ASP A 357 -8.17 15.17 11.86
C ASP A 357 -8.55 15.90 10.56
N THR A 358 -9.84 16.17 10.37
CA THR A 358 -10.38 16.89 9.19
C THR A 358 -10.08 18.40 9.25
N ALA A 359 -9.97 18.97 10.45
CA ALA A 359 -9.66 20.39 10.65
C ALA A 359 -8.17 20.72 10.45
N LYS A 360 -7.28 19.71 10.41
CA LYS A 360 -5.83 19.87 10.27
C LYS A 360 -5.33 19.44 8.89
N SER A 361 -4.40 20.20 8.31
CA SER A 361 -3.79 19.82 7.05
C SER A 361 -2.90 18.58 7.19
N SER A 362 -2.73 17.81 6.12
CA SER A 362 -1.82 16.65 6.10
C SER A 362 -0.36 17.04 6.37
N LEU A 363 0.05 18.27 6.04
CA LEU A 363 1.38 18.80 6.33
C LEU A 363 1.62 19.02 7.83
N GLU A 364 0.62 19.53 8.54
CA GLU A 364 0.68 19.75 9.99
C GLU A 364 0.75 18.43 10.76
N ARG A 365 -0.12 17.46 10.41
CA ARG A 365 -0.13 16.11 11.02
C ARG A 365 1.19 15.37 10.79
N ASN A 366 1.75 15.44 9.58
CA ASN A 366 3.05 14.85 9.25
C ASN A 366 4.23 15.49 10.00
N ARG A 367 4.16 16.80 10.30
CA ARG A 367 5.24 17.50 11.02
C ARG A 367 5.34 17.05 12.48
N LEU A 368 4.20 16.81 13.11
CA LEU A 368 4.12 16.35 14.51
C LEU A 368 4.10 14.82 14.65
N GLY A 369 4.02 14.08 13.54
CA GLY A 369 3.95 12.62 13.54
C GLY A 369 2.65 12.08 14.15
N GLN A 370 1.56 12.85 14.02
CA GLN A 370 0.24 12.55 14.60
C GLN A 370 -0.51 11.57 13.69
N PHE A 371 -0.41 10.28 14.02
CA PHE A 371 -1.13 9.21 13.33
C PHE A 371 -1.92 8.40 14.35
N SER A 372 -3.21 8.21 14.09
CA SER A 372 -4.08 7.48 15.00
C SER A 372 -3.83 5.98 14.90
N THR A 373 -3.64 5.33 16.05
CA THR A 373 -3.70 3.87 16.10
C THR A 373 -5.16 3.42 15.99
N PRO A 374 -5.51 2.47 15.10
CA PRO A 374 -6.86 1.92 15.08
C PRO A 374 -7.20 1.20 16.40
N TYR A 375 -8.43 1.37 16.87
CA TYR A 375 -8.87 0.82 18.15
C TYR A 375 -8.68 -0.71 18.24
N ALA A 376 -8.97 -1.44 17.16
CA ALA A 376 -8.79 -2.88 17.11
C ALA A 376 -7.33 -3.30 17.37
N LEU A 377 -6.37 -2.55 16.80
CA LEU A 377 -4.94 -2.79 17.04
C LEU A 377 -4.55 -2.41 18.48
N ALA A 378 -5.03 -1.27 18.98
CA ALA A 378 -4.78 -0.84 20.35
C ALA A 378 -5.28 -1.87 21.38
N ARG A 379 -6.48 -2.44 21.18
CA ARG A 379 -7.02 -3.54 22.00
C ARG A 379 -6.14 -4.77 21.98
N GLN A 380 -5.74 -5.25 20.80
CA GLN A 380 -4.87 -6.42 20.68
C GLN A 380 -3.52 -6.21 21.38
N MET A 381 -2.93 -5.03 21.20
CA MET A 381 -1.66 -4.67 21.79
C MET A 381 -1.78 -4.54 23.32
N MET A 382 -2.87 -3.97 23.83
CA MET A 382 -3.15 -3.90 25.26
C MET A 382 -3.35 -5.29 25.87
N ALA A 383 -4.20 -6.13 25.26
CA ALA A 383 -4.44 -7.49 25.72
C ALA A 383 -3.13 -8.31 25.78
N ALA A 384 -2.31 -8.25 24.72
CA ALA A 384 -1.02 -8.93 24.68
C ALA A 384 -0.03 -8.40 25.74
N THR A 385 -0.14 -7.12 26.12
CA THR A 385 0.70 -6.51 27.16
C THR A 385 0.27 -6.96 28.56
N LEU A 386 -1.04 -6.95 28.84
CA LEU A 386 -1.60 -7.32 30.14
C LEU A 386 -1.34 -8.77 30.52
N VAL A 387 -1.20 -9.69 29.55
CA VAL A 387 -0.81 -11.10 29.80
C VAL A 387 0.53 -11.21 30.55
N HIS A 388 1.39 -10.19 30.47
CA HIS A 388 2.67 -10.16 31.19
C HIS A 388 2.60 -9.51 32.57
N MET A 389 1.41 -9.14 33.04
CA MET A 389 1.18 -8.55 34.36
C MET A 389 0.33 -9.47 35.24
N SER A 390 0.64 -9.50 36.54
CA SER A 390 -0.17 -10.26 37.50
C SER A 390 -1.57 -9.67 37.62
N THR A 391 -2.56 -10.49 37.92
CA THR A 391 -3.94 -10.04 38.22
C THR A 391 -4.03 -9.30 39.56
N ASP A 392 -3.13 -9.61 40.49
CA ASP A 392 -3.07 -8.98 41.82
C ASP A 392 -2.36 -7.61 41.82
N GLU A 393 -1.77 -7.21 40.69
CA GLU A 393 -0.99 -5.98 40.60
C GLU A 393 -1.87 -4.74 40.38
N HIS A 394 -1.66 -3.70 41.19
CA HIS A 394 -2.32 -2.41 40.98
C HIS A 394 -1.69 -1.64 39.81
N LEU A 395 -2.47 -1.43 38.75
CA LEU A 395 -2.00 -0.81 37.52
C LEU A 395 -1.82 0.71 37.69
N ARG A 396 -0.67 1.20 37.25
CA ARG A 396 -0.29 2.61 37.12
C ARG A 396 0.12 2.82 35.67
N PHE A 397 -0.86 3.18 34.85
CA PHE A 397 -0.75 3.31 33.41
C PHE A 397 -0.16 4.66 32.99
N LEU A 398 0.71 4.64 31.99
CA LEU A 398 1.23 5.81 31.30
C LEU A 398 1.03 5.67 29.78
N GLU A 399 0.50 6.72 29.17
CA GLU A 399 0.51 6.93 27.72
C GLU A 399 1.28 8.23 27.39
N PRO A 400 2.55 8.13 26.95
CA PRO A 400 3.42 9.28 26.66
C PRO A 400 2.94 10.23 25.56
N SER A 401 2.07 9.76 24.68
CA SER A 401 1.49 10.51 23.56
C SER A 401 0.05 10.05 23.39
N VAL A 402 -0.83 10.53 24.28
CA VAL A 402 -2.17 9.97 24.47
C VAL A 402 -3.11 10.23 23.30
N GLY A 403 -2.89 11.29 22.51
CA GLY A 403 -3.80 11.68 21.45
C GLY A 403 -5.22 11.82 22.02
N SER A 404 -6.21 11.21 21.35
CA SER A 404 -7.58 11.18 21.86
C SER A 404 -7.84 10.10 22.93
N GLY A 405 -6.83 9.35 23.37
CA GLY A 405 -6.93 8.29 24.40
C GLY A 405 -7.33 6.90 23.90
N VAL A 406 -6.86 6.47 22.72
CA VAL A 406 -7.22 5.15 22.16
C VAL A 406 -6.67 3.98 22.97
N PHE A 407 -5.44 4.07 23.52
CA PHE A 407 -4.91 3.00 24.37
C PHE A 407 -5.52 3.01 25.76
N PHE A 408 -5.92 4.17 26.29
CA PHE A 408 -6.73 4.21 27.50
C PHE A 408 -8.11 3.57 27.30
N SER A 409 -8.78 3.83 26.17
CA SER A 409 -10.02 3.14 25.78
C SER A 409 -9.82 1.63 25.71
N ALA A 410 -8.73 1.18 25.06
CA ALA A 410 -8.35 -0.23 25.01
C ALA A 410 -8.05 -0.83 26.39
N LEU A 411 -7.40 -0.08 27.29
CA LEU A 411 -7.17 -0.51 28.67
C LEU A 411 -8.50 -0.75 29.41
N LEU A 412 -9.46 0.16 29.28
CA LEU A 412 -10.80 -0.01 29.88
C LEU A 412 -11.55 -1.23 29.34
N ALA A 413 -11.36 -1.56 28.06
CA ALA A 413 -11.98 -2.73 27.45
C ALA A 413 -11.31 -4.06 27.83
N GLU A 414 -10.00 -4.06 28.12
CA GLU A 414 -9.24 -5.26 28.47
C GLU A 414 -8.98 -5.40 29.98
N LEU A 415 -9.44 -4.44 30.80
CA LEU A 415 -9.40 -4.51 32.26
C LEU A 415 -10.30 -5.66 32.74
N ASP A 416 -9.64 -6.71 33.22
CA ASP A 416 -10.23 -7.87 33.89
C ASP A 416 -10.45 -7.58 35.38
N GLU A 417 -10.09 -8.50 36.28
CA GLU A 417 -10.19 -8.30 37.74
C GLU A 417 -9.14 -7.32 38.28
N ARG A 418 -8.19 -6.87 37.44
CA ARG A 418 -7.13 -5.94 37.82
C ARG A 418 -7.67 -4.58 38.26
N VAL A 419 -7.00 -3.99 39.25
CA VAL A 419 -7.34 -2.66 39.76
C VAL A 419 -6.48 -1.60 39.10
N LEU A 420 -7.11 -0.71 38.33
CA LEU A 420 -6.48 0.51 37.83
C LEU A 420 -6.39 1.56 38.95
N ARG A 421 -5.19 1.75 39.50
CA ARG A 421 -4.94 2.72 40.58
C ARG A 421 -4.66 4.12 40.07
N LYS A 422 -3.99 4.23 38.91
CA LYS A 422 -3.66 5.51 38.30
C LYS A 422 -3.52 5.35 36.79
N ALA A 423 -3.97 6.34 36.03
CA ALA A 423 -3.70 6.45 34.59
C ALA A 423 -3.31 7.90 34.27
N VAL A 424 -2.23 8.08 33.52
CA VAL A 424 -1.76 9.39 33.06
C VAL A 424 -1.54 9.34 31.55
N GLY A 425 -2.12 10.31 30.83
CA GLY A 425 -1.91 10.53 29.41
C GLY A 425 -1.29 11.89 29.17
N ILE A 426 -0.25 11.95 28.34
CA ILE A 426 0.46 13.21 28.03
C ILE A 426 0.21 13.55 26.57
N GLU A 427 -0.23 14.77 26.30
CA GLU A 427 -0.49 15.27 24.95
C GLU A 427 0.01 16.71 24.84
N ILE A 428 0.68 17.02 23.73
CA ILE A 428 1.20 18.37 23.44
C ILE A 428 0.20 19.19 22.60
N ASP A 429 -0.69 18.51 21.89
CA ASP A 429 -1.69 19.11 21.02
C ASP A 429 -3.00 19.36 21.75
N GLN A 430 -3.33 20.64 21.88
CA GLN A 430 -4.53 21.09 22.58
C GLN A 430 -5.82 20.43 22.08
N GLY A 431 -5.97 20.21 20.77
CA GLY A 431 -7.20 19.66 20.21
C GLY A 431 -7.42 18.20 20.66
N TYR A 432 -6.40 17.36 20.55
CA TYR A 432 -6.51 15.97 20.98
C TYR A 432 -6.62 15.85 22.50
N LEU A 433 -5.92 16.71 23.23
CA LEU A 433 -6.02 16.81 24.68
C LEU A 433 -7.45 17.10 25.14
N GLU A 434 -8.16 18.03 24.50
CA GLU A 434 -9.55 18.36 24.84
C GLU A 434 -10.49 17.16 24.65
N VAL A 435 -10.27 16.35 23.60
CA VAL A 435 -11.02 15.10 23.41
C VAL A 435 -10.73 14.10 24.53
N ALA A 436 -9.45 13.92 24.86
CA ALA A 436 -9.06 12.98 25.91
C ALA A 436 -9.61 13.41 27.27
N GLU A 437 -9.55 14.70 27.59
CA GLU A 437 -10.11 15.25 28.82
C GLU A 437 -11.62 15.05 28.91
N ALA A 438 -12.34 15.40 27.83
CA ALA A 438 -13.80 15.31 27.79
C ALA A 438 -14.32 13.88 27.98
N LEU A 439 -13.61 12.88 27.44
CA LEU A 439 -14.07 11.50 27.46
C LEU A 439 -13.57 10.70 28.66
N TRP A 440 -12.36 10.99 29.13
CA TRP A 440 -11.63 10.07 30.03
C TRP A 440 -11.34 10.63 31.43
N ARG A 441 -11.43 11.95 31.65
CA ARG A 441 -11.14 12.56 32.98
C ARG A 441 -12.04 11.99 34.08
N GLU A 442 -13.34 11.93 33.84
CA GLU A 442 -14.32 11.35 34.78
C GLU A 442 -14.16 9.83 34.94
N ARG A 443 -13.37 9.19 34.08
CA ARG A 443 -13.10 7.74 34.06
C ARG A 443 -11.72 7.40 34.61
N GLY A 444 -11.03 8.37 35.20
CA GLY A 444 -9.78 8.16 35.94
C GLY A 444 -8.49 8.41 35.14
N LEU A 445 -8.57 8.96 33.92
CA LEU A 445 -7.39 9.41 33.19
C LEU A 445 -7.01 10.85 33.60
N GLU A 446 -5.82 11.01 34.16
CA GLU A 446 -5.18 12.32 34.33
C GLU A 446 -4.53 12.71 32.99
N VAL A 447 -5.09 13.71 32.30
CA VAL A 447 -4.53 14.23 31.05
C VAL A 447 -3.65 15.44 31.34
N VAL A 448 -2.42 15.43 30.83
CA VAL A 448 -1.41 16.47 31.08
C VAL A 448 -1.03 17.12 29.76
N ASN A 449 -1.21 18.44 29.67
CA ASN A 449 -0.76 19.25 28.53
C ASN A 449 0.74 19.54 28.63
N ALA A 450 1.58 18.69 28.04
CA ALA A 450 3.03 18.85 28.11
C ALA A 450 3.76 18.11 26.97
N ASP A 451 5.00 18.52 26.71
CA ASP A 451 5.96 17.68 25.99
C ASP A 451 6.41 16.54 26.91
N PHE A 452 6.14 15.29 26.51
CA PHE A 452 6.54 14.10 27.25
C PHE A 452 8.03 14.05 27.57
N LEU A 453 8.89 14.52 26.68
CA LEU A 453 10.34 14.49 26.92
C LEU A 453 10.70 15.37 28.11
N THR A 454 10.03 16.52 28.25
CA THR A 454 10.18 17.39 29.42
C THR A 454 9.62 16.74 30.67
N TYR A 455 8.39 16.20 30.59
CA TYR A 455 7.74 15.49 31.70
C TYR A 455 8.61 14.32 32.23
N ALA A 456 9.24 13.56 31.33
CA ALA A 456 10.08 12.43 31.70
C ALA A 456 11.39 12.83 32.41
N MET A 457 11.85 14.06 32.22
CA MET A 457 13.05 14.60 32.87
C MET A 457 12.78 15.19 34.26
N GLU A 458 11.52 15.41 34.63
CA GLU A 458 11.16 15.93 35.95
C GLU A 458 11.43 14.87 37.04
N PRO A 459 12.26 15.18 38.06
CA PRO A 459 12.61 14.20 39.11
C PRO A 459 11.41 13.64 39.86
N GLY A 460 10.33 14.43 40.00
CA GLY A 460 9.09 14.01 40.65
C GLY A 460 8.34 12.91 39.89
N ASN A 461 8.70 12.65 38.62
CA ASN A 461 8.04 11.67 37.78
C ASN A 461 8.73 10.29 37.74
N ALA A 462 9.88 10.16 38.40
CA ALA A 462 10.68 8.95 38.36
C ALA A 462 9.95 7.73 38.95
N GLY A 463 9.99 6.60 38.23
CA GLY A 463 9.49 5.31 38.71
C GLY A 463 7.99 5.22 39.03
N ARG A 464 7.15 6.11 38.48
CA ARG A 464 5.72 6.21 38.83
C ARG A 464 4.85 5.11 38.21
N PHE A 465 5.23 4.55 37.07
CA PHE A 465 4.33 3.76 36.22
C PHE A 465 4.83 2.33 36.04
N ASN A 466 3.93 1.33 36.14
CA ASN A 466 4.25 -0.09 35.92
C ASN A 466 3.66 -0.66 34.61
N LEU A 467 2.83 0.11 33.91
CA LEU A 467 2.27 -0.27 32.62
C LEU A 467 2.40 0.91 31.63
N LEU A 468 2.93 0.64 30.45
CA LEU A 468 2.97 1.58 29.32
C LEU A 468 2.54 0.86 28.05
N CYS A 469 1.62 1.45 27.30
CA CYS A 469 1.21 0.95 25.99
C CYS A 469 0.93 2.16 25.10
N THR A 470 1.67 2.33 24.01
CA THR A 470 1.58 3.57 23.22
C THR A 470 2.07 3.43 21.78
N ASN A 471 1.64 4.37 20.94
CA ASN A 471 2.20 4.65 19.62
C ASN A 471 2.89 6.02 19.67
N PRO A 472 4.23 6.09 19.81
CA PRO A 472 4.97 7.34 19.90
C PRO A 472 4.99 8.08 18.55
N PRO A 473 5.23 9.41 18.54
CA PRO A 473 5.24 10.20 17.31
C PRO A 473 6.43 9.87 16.38
N TYR A 474 6.15 9.67 15.09
CA TYR A 474 7.14 9.30 14.06
C TYR A 474 7.77 10.50 13.35
N VAL A 475 8.35 11.42 14.12
CA VAL A 475 9.00 12.62 13.56
C VAL A 475 10.43 12.30 13.10
N ARG A 476 10.72 12.57 11.81
CA ARG A 476 12.05 12.40 11.21
C ARG A 476 13.05 13.39 11.79
N HIS A 477 14.31 12.97 11.89
CA HIS A 477 15.38 13.73 12.53
C HIS A 477 15.67 15.12 11.93
N HIS A 478 15.25 15.40 10.68
CA HIS A 478 15.37 16.70 10.01
C HIS A 478 14.33 17.73 10.50
N HIS A 479 13.24 17.27 11.12
CA HIS A 479 12.17 18.14 11.63
C HIS A 479 12.34 18.44 13.13
N LEU A 480 13.33 17.83 13.78
CA LEU A 480 13.67 18.11 15.18
C LEU A 480 14.55 19.35 15.25
N ASP A 481 14.25 20.23 16.22
CA ASP A 481 15.08 21.38 16.49
C ASP A 481 16.51 20.95 16.89
N PRO A 482 17.57 21.52 16.26
CA PRO A 482 18.95 21.12 16.54
C PRO A 482 19.36 21.31 18.01
N THR A 483 18.87 22.35 18.69
CA THR A 483 19.24 22.64 20.08
C THR A 483 18.57 21.67 21.04
N GLN A 484 17.27 21.40 20.85
CA GLN A 484 16.53 20.39 21.60
C GLN A 484 17.19 19.02 21.48
N LYS A 485 17.63 18.67 20.28
CA LYS A 485 18.28 17.39 20.00
C LYS A 485 19.60 17.19 20.73
N VAL A 486 20.43 18.22 20.80
CA VAL A 486 21.69 18.18 21.57
C VAL A 486 21.39 18.02 23.06
N ALA A 487 20.39 18.73 23.59
CA ALA A 487 19.98 18.59 24.99
C ALA A 487 19.50 17.15 25.29
N LEU A 488 18.64 16.58 24.45
CA LEU A 488 18.16 15.20 24.61
C LEU A 488 19.30 14.18 24.55
N GLN A 489 20.28 14.35 23.66
CA GLN A 489 21.47 13.49 23.59
C GLN A 489 22.30 13.54 24.88
N GLN A 490 22.47 14.73 25.46
CA GLN A 490 23.18 14.90 26.72
C GLN A 490 22.46 14.21 27.87
N VAL A 491 21.13 14.33 27.94
CA VAL A 491 20.31 13.71 28.98
C VAL A 491 20.36 12.18 28.88
N VAL A 492 20.16 11.62 27.68
CA VAL A 492 20.25 10.17 27.46
C VAL A 492 21.64 9.64 27.81
N ARG A 493 22.70 10.39 27.47
CA ARG A 493 24.06 10.04 27.85
C ARG A 493 24.26 10.04 29.37
N ALA A 494 23.73 11.04 30.07
CA ALA A 494 23.85 11.17 31.52
C ALA A 494 23.07 10.06 32.26
N GLN A 495 21.85 9.76 31.83
CA GLN A 495 20.97 8.80 32.50
C GLN A 495 21.28 7.35 32.14
N LEU A 496 21.56 7.06 30.86
CA LEU A 496 21.68 5.70 30.35
C LEU A 496 23.10 5.32 29.89
N GLY A 497 24.02 6.28 29.79
CA GLY A 497 25.36 6.04 29.24
C GLY A 497 25.34 5.73 27.74
N LEU A 498 24.27 6.08 27.03
CA LEU A 498 24.05 5.76 25.63
C LEU A 498 24.32 6.97 24.73
N LEU A 499 24.90 6.74 23.55
CA LEU A 499 25.20 7.78 22.56
C LEU A 499 24.20 7.71 21.41
N VAL A 500 23.28 8.68 21.35
CA VAL A 500 22.26 8.74 20.31
C VAL A 500 22.80 9.48 19.08
N SER A 501 22.64 8.90 17.89
CA SER A 501 23.04 9.53 16.64
C SER A 501 22.23 10.80 16.34
N GLY A 502 22.86 11.79 15.71
CA GLY A 502 22.18 12.94 15.12
C GLY A 502 21.18 12.57 14.00
N LEU A 503 21.06 11.31 13.59
CA LEU A 503 20.07 10.86 12.61
C LEU A 503 18.85 10.15 13.24
N ALA A 504 18.81 10.02 14.57
CA ALA A 504 17.71 9.37 15.28
C ALA A 504 16.41 10.18 15.21
N GLY A 505 15.30 9.50 14.92
CA GLY A 505 13.95 10.06 14.99
C GLY A 505 13.44 10.19 16.43
N LEU A 506 12.32 10.89 16.60
CA LEU A 506 11.77 11.26 17.91
C LEU A 506 11.38 10.05 18.77
N TYR A 507 10.81 9.00 18.18
CA TYR A 507 10.42 7.77 18.88
C TYR A 507 11.56 7.12 19.67
N VAL A 508 12.81 7.27 19.22
CA VAL A 508 13.98 6.74 19.95
C VAL A 508 14.12 7.43 21.30
N TYR A 509 13.94 8.74 21.37
CA TYR A 509 14.00 9.48 22.63
C TYR A 509 12.81 9.17 23.54
N PHE A 510 11.62 8.95 22.98
CA PHE A 510 10.44 8.51 23.75
C PHE A 510 10.73 7.20 24.48
N VAL A 511 11.26 6.18 23.79
CA VAL A 511 11.56 4.87 24.41
C VAL A 511 12.67 4.99 25.45
N LEU A 512 13.75 5.72 25.14
CA LEU A 512 14.90 5.84 26.05
C LEU A 512 14.57 6.66 27.31
N LEU A 513 13.88 7.78 27.18
CA LEU A 513 13.55 8.63 28.34
C LEU A 513 12.37 8.09 29.16
N ALA A 514 11.53 7.22 28.59
CA ALA A 514 10.54 6.48 29.36
C ALA A 514 11.15 5.60 30.46
N ASP A 515 12.43 5.19 30.32
CA ASP A 515 13.14 4.44 31.36
C ASP A 515 13.09 5.13 32.73
N ALA A 516 13.19 6.47 32.77
CA ALA A 516 13.21 7.22 34.03
C ALA A 516 11.86 7.18 34.75
N VAL A 517 10.74 7.25 34.03
CA VAL A 517 9.39 7.32 34.60
C VAL A 517 8.77 5.95 34.88
N LEU A 518 9.30 4.90 34.26
CA LEU A 518 8.87 3.52 34.50
C LEU A 518 9.48 2.98 35.80
N ALA A 519 8.63 2.34 36.62
CA ALA A 519 9.05 1.58 37.79
C ALA A 519 9.92 0.38 37.37
N GLU A 520 10.75 -0.12 38.27
CA GLU A 520 11.37 -1.44 38.08
C GLU A 520 10.26 -2.49 37.85
N ASP A 521 10.55 -3.44 36.97
CA ASP A 521 9.62 -4.49 36.53
C ASP A 521 8.37 -4.03 35.77
N ALA A 522 8.28 -2.75 35.42
CA ALA A 522 7.22 -2.24 34.56
C ALA A 522 7.18 -2.98 33.21
N VAL A 523 5.97 -3.23 32.70
CA VAL A 523 5.77 -3.78 31.36
C VAL A 523 5.44 -2.62 30.41
N ALA A 524 6.21 -2.53 29.33
CA ALA A 524 6.06 -1.47 28.33
C ALA A 524 5.91 -2.08 26.93
N SER A 525 4.93 -1.60 26.18
CA SER A 525 4.60 -2.03 24.82
C SER A 525 4.56 -0.84 23.88
N TRP A 526 5.29 -0.94 22.78
CA TRP A 526 5.52 0.16 21.85
C TRP A 526 5.20 -0.28 20.43
N LEU A 527 4.35 0.47 19.73
CA LEU A 527 4.25 0.39 18.27
C LEU A 527 5.40 1.23 17.68
N LEU A 528 6.30 0.61 16.92
CA LEU A 528 7.53 1.24 16.42
C LEU A 528 7.75 0.92 14.94
N PRO A 529 8.45 1.76 14.17
CA PRO A 529 8.86 1.42 12.80
C PRO A 529 9.96 0.34 12.81
N THR A 530 9.92 -0.63 11.90
CA THR A 530 10.95 -1.71 11.84
C THR A 530 12.32 -1.22 11.38
N GLU A 531 12.45 0.02 10.90
CA GLU A 531 13.72 0.56 10.40
C GLU A 531 14.86 0.44 11.45
N PHE A 532 14.53 0.53 12.74
CA PHE A 532 15.55 0.48 13.79
C PHE A 532 16.20 -0.90 13.89
N PHE A 533 15.69 -1.94 13.22
CA PHE A 533 16.35 -3.25 13.17
C PHE A 533 17.68 -3.18 12.41
N THR A 534 17.75 -2.38 11.34
CA THR A 534 18.87 -2.45 10.38
C THR A 534 19.65 -1.15 10.25
N VAL A 535 19.04 0.00 10.55
CA VAL A 535 19.70 1.30 10.40
C VAL A 535 20.71 1.60 11.50
N ASN A 536 21.76 2.37 11.16
CA ASN A 536 22.85 2.68 12.09
C ASN A 536 22.40 3.55 13.28
N TYR A 537 21.52 4.53 13.10
CA TYR A 537 21.04 5.34 14.22
C TYR A 537 20.14 4.54 15.18
N GLY A 538 19.52 3.45 14.71
CA GLY A 538 18.74 2.54 15.55
C GLY A 538 19.58 1.68 16.48
N SER A 539 20.92 1.66 16.31
CA SER A 539 21.83 0.86 17.15
C SER A 539 21.69 1.16 18.64
N VAL A 540 21.46 2.42 19.01
CA VAL A 540 21.28 2.82 20.41
C VAL A 540 20.00 2.24 21.01
N LEU A 541 18.92 2.16 20.23
CA LEU A 541 17.66 1.56 20.66
C LEU A 541 17.81 0.04 20.77
N ARG A 542 18.48 -0.61 19.80
CA ARG A 542 18.81 -2.04 19.86
C ARG A 542 19.67 -2.35 21.10
N GLN A 543 20.66 -1.50 21.40
CA GLN A 543 21.50 -1.64 22.57
C GLN A 543 20.68 -1.55 23.87
N TYR A 544 19.79 -0.56 23.99
CA TYR A 544 18.89 -0.44 25.14
C TYR A 544 18.00 -1.69 25.29
N LEU A 545 17.32 -2.09 24.21
CA LEU A 545 16.42 -3.25 24.20
C LEU A 545 17.14 -4.58 24.48
N ALA A 546 18.40 -4.71 24.08
CA ALA A 546 19.18 -5.93 24.29
C ALA A 546 19.86 -6.00 25.66
N GLN A 547 20.16 -4.86 26.30
CA GLN A 547 21.03 -4.81 27.51
C GLN A 547 20.33 -4.29 28.77
N ARG A 548 19.32 -3.42 28.63
CA ARG A 548 18.71 -2.70 29.76
C ARG A 548 17.38 -3.30 30.20
N VAL A 549 16.65 -3.90 29.26
CA VAL A 549 15.32 -4.46 29.48
C VAL A 549 15.26 -5.91 29.03
N THR A 550 14.32 -6.68 29.58
CA THR A 550 14.08 -8.07 29.19
C THR A 550 12.96 -8.06 28.17
N LEU A 551 13.25 -8.44 26.93
CA LEU A 551 12.22 -8.54 25.91
C LEU A 551 11.24 -9.65 26.29
N LEU A 552 9.95 -9.40 26.08
CA LEU A 552 8.88 -10.36 26.32
C LEU A 552 8.31 -10.85 24.99
N ALA A 553 8.02 -9.90 24.09
CA ALA A 553 7.51 -10.18 22.76
C ALA A 553 8.02 -9.15 21.75
N LEU A 554 8.22 -9.59 20.51
CA LEU A 554 8.47 -8.74 19.35
C LEU A 554 7.62 -9.25 18.19
N HIS A 555 6.60 -8.48 17.80
CA HIS A 555 5.75 -8.79 16.65
C HIS A 555 6.11 -7.89 15.48
N GLN A 556 6.46 -8.48 14.34
CA GLN A 556 6.71 -7.75 13.10
C GLN A 556 5.53 -7.93 12.13
N PHE A 557 4.93 -6.83 11.68
CA PHE A 557 3.88 -6.88 10.67
C PHE A 557 4.46 -7.22 9.29
N ASP A 558 3.67 -7.92 8.47
CA ASP A 558 4.01 -8.14 7.07
C ASP A 558 3.85 -6.81 6.30
N PRO A 559 4.90 -6.30 5.63
CA PRO A 559 4.82 -5.07 4.85
C PRO A 559 3.81 -5.10 3.69
N ASP A 560 3.48 -6.29 3.18
CA ASP A 560 2.57 -6.48 2.05
C ASP A 560 1.10 -6.60 2.51
N GLU A 561 0.86 -6.75 3.81
CA GLU A 561 -0.48 -6.68 4.41
C GLU A 561 -0.75 -5.27 4.93
N VAL A 562 -1.76 -4.58 4.39
CA VAL A 562 -2.18 -3.27 4.89
C VAL A 562 -2.88 -3.46 6.23
N GLN A 563 -2.14 -3.30 7.34
CA GLN A 563 -2.67 -3.51 8.68
C GLN A 563 -3.36 -2.25 9.26
N PHE A 564 -3.01 -1.03 8.81
CA PHE A 564 -3.65 0.22 9.22
C PHE A 564 -3.37 1.38 8.25
N ASP A 565 -4.38 2.24 8.03
CA ASP A 565 -4.50 3.25 6.94
C ASP A 565 -3.33 4.27 6.84
N ASP A 566 -2.54 4.45 7.90
CA ASP A 566 -1.51 5.49 8.00
C ASP A 566 -0.05 4.97 8.03
N ALA A 567 0.18 3.66 7.95
CA ALA A 567 1.53 3.10 7.93
C ALA A 567 2.14 3.07 6.52
N LEU A 568 2.65 4.22 6.06
CA LEU A 568 3.61 4.26 4.94
C LEU A 568 4.96 3.57 5.27
N VAL A 569 5.11 3.02 6.48
CA VAL A 569 6.35 2.45 7.02
C VAL A 569 6.04 1.12 7.70
N SER A 570 6.80 0.08 7.36
CA SER A 570 6.76 -1.22 8.04
C SER A 570 6.90 -1.02 9.56
N SER A 571 6.01 -1.64 10.34
CA SER A 571 5.89 -1.45 11.78
C SER A 571 6.07 -2.75 12.56
N CYS A 572 6.36 -2.64 13.85
CA CYS A 572 6.47 -3.75 14.78
C CYS A 572 5.96 -3.33 16.16
N ILE A 573 5.59 -4.30 16.98
CA ILE A 573 5.29 -4.12 18.40
C ILE A 573 6.43 -4.71 19.21
N VAL A 574 6.98 -3.91 20.13
CA VAL A 574 8.02 -4.32 21.06
C VAL A 574 7.47 -4.25 22.47
N THR A 575 7.37 -5.41 23.11
CA THR A 575 6.94 -5.54 24.50
C THR A 575 8.12 -5.98 25.36
N TYR A 576 8.45 -5.22 26.40
CA TYR A 576 9.54 -5.52 27.33
C TYR A 576 9.13 -5.36 28.79
N ARG A 577 9.88 -6.01 29.68
CA ARG A 577 9.88 -5.72 31.11
C ARG A 577 11.13 -4.91 31.47
N LYS A 578 10.96 -3.83 32.24
CA LYS A 578 12.07 -3.00 32.74
C LYS A 578 12.85 -3.75 33.81
N ARG A 579 13.70 -4.65 33.33
CA ARG A 579 14.61 -5.50 34.11
C ARG A 579 15.74 -5.92 33.19
N ARG A 580 16.99 -5.85 33.63
CA ARG A 580 18.11 -6.31 32.81
C ARG A 580 17.99 -7.80 32.47
N PRO A 581 18.26 -8.21 31.22
CA PRO A 581 18.21 -9.60 30.83
C PRO A 581 19.38 -10.38 31.43
N ASN A 582 19.15 -11.67 31.69
CA ASN A 582 20.19 -12.65 32.01
C ASN A 582 20.55 -13.48 30.76
N ARG A 583 21.54 -14.37 30.86
CA ARG A 583 22.01 -15.19 29.72
C ARG A 583 20.94 -16.11 29.13
N GLU A 584 19.96 -16.50 29.95
CA GLU A 584 18.85 -17.39 29.57
C GLU A 584 17.59 -16.64 29.17
N SER A 585 17.64 -15.30 29.06
CA SER A 585 16.45 -14.51 28.74
C SER A 585 16.00 -14.79 27.32
N ARG A 586 14.71 -15.04 27.17
CA ARG A 586 14.06 -15.37 25.90
C ARG A 586 12.83 -14.50 25.70
N PHE A 587 12.51 -14.24 24.44
CA PHE A 587 11.31 -13.53 24.04
C PHE A 587 10.62 -14.24 22.89
N VAL A 588 9.32 -14.00 22.74
CA VAL A 588 8.53 -14.53 21.64
C VAL A 588 8.63 -13.59 20.45
N TYR A 589 9.19 -14.08 19.35
CA TYR A 589 9.15 -13.40 18.06
C TYR A 589 7.96 -13.89 17.23
N THR A 590 7.18 -12.98 16.67
CA THR A 590 6.09 -13.28 15.75
C THR A 590 6.16 -12.44 14.49
N TYR A 591 5.69 -12.99 13.36
CA TYR A 591 5.70 -12.31 12.06
C TYR A 591 4.39 -12.56 11.30
N GLY A 592 3.90 -11.52 10.62
CA GLY A 592 2.72 -11.55 9.75
C GLY A 592 1.40 -11.77 10.50
N GLY A 593 0.27 -11.50 9.83
CA GLY A 593 -1.03 -11.54 10.48
C GLY A 593 -1.15 -10.49 11.58
N ASN A 594 -1.89 -10.81 12.64
CA ASN A 594 -2.06 -9.93 13.80
C ASN A 594 -1.35 -10.49 15.05
N VAL A 595 -1.24 -9.68 16.10
CA VAL A 595 -0.49 -10.01 17.34
C VAL A 595 -1.00 -11.30 17.98
N THR A 596 -2.31 -11.54 17.92
CA THR A 596 -2.97 -12.70 18.55
C THR A 596 -2.95 -13.96 17.68
N THR A 597 -2.95 -13.81 16.36
CA THR A 597 -2.93 -14.90 15.37
C THR A 597 -1.83 -14.63 14.33
N PRO A 598 -0.55 -14.78 14.71
CA PRO A 598 0.55 -14.50 13.80
C PRO A 598 0.80 -15.66 12.85
N SER A 599 1.33 -15.36 11.67
CA SER A 599 1.70 -16.38 10.66
C SER A 599 2.90 -17.22 11.12
N ILE A 600 3.86 -16.59 11.80
CA ILE A 600 5.04 -17.24 12.37
C ILE A 600 5.11 -16.92 13.86
N LYS A 601 5.49 -17.91 14.67
CA LYS A 601 5.78 -17.76 16.09
C LYS A 601 7.00 -18.60 16.47
N ARG A 602 7.97 -17.99 17.14
CA ARG A 602 9.16 -18.69 17.68
C ARG A 602 9.70 -18.03 18.92
N GLU A 603 10.46 -18.78 19.68
CA GLU A 603 11.19 -18.26 20.84
C GLU A 603 12.63 -17.91 20.42
N VAL A 604 13.12 -16.75 20.85
CA VAL A 604 14.45 -16.23 20.51
C VAL A 604 15.24 -15.93 21.78
N MET A 605 16.49 -16.38 21.82
CA MET A 605 17.42 -16.07 22.91
C MET A 605 17.86 -14.61 22.80
N GLN A 606 17.67 -13.81 23.85
CA GLN A 606 17.96 -12.38 23.80
C GLN A 606 19.46 -12.07 23.64
N SER A 607 20.34 -12.99 24.04
CA SER A 607 21.78 -12.90 23.78
C SER A 607 22.13 -12.89 22.28
N SER A 608 21.34 -13.56 21.43
CA SER A 608 21.64 -13.63 19.98
C SER A 608 21.46 -12.27 19.28
N ILE A 609 20.57 -11.43 19.79
CA ILE A 609 20.32 -10.09 19.23
C ILE A 609 21.23 -9.01 19.83
N LEU A 610 21.91 -9.32 20.94
CA LEU A 610 22.91 -8.46 21.57
C LEU A 610 24.19 -8.38 20.74
N GLU A 611 24.62 -9.52 20.20
CA GLU A 611 25.84 -9.65 19.38
C GLU A 611 25.62 -9.19 17.93
N ALA A 612 24.36 -9.03 17.53
CA ALA A 612 23.98 -8.71 16.17
C ALA A 612 24.06 -7.20 15.88
N SER A 613 24.87 -6.82 14.88
CA SER A 613 24.94 -5.43 14.41
C SER A 613 23.64 -4.95 13.76
N ARG A 614 22.79 -5.87 13.30
CA ARG A 614 21.44 -5.67 12.76
C ARG A 614 20.55 -6.81 13.25
N TRP A 615 19.28 -6.53 13.51
CA TRP A 615 18.31 -7.57 13.85
C TRP A 615 17.67 -8.10 12.57
N THR A 616 17.96 -9.35 12.24
CA THR A 616 17.33 -10.07 11.13
C THR A 616 16.63 -11.28 11.71
N PHE A 617 15.31 -11.26 11.65
CA PHE A 617 14.48 -12.33 12.18
C PHE A 617 13.97 -13.26 11.07
N SER A 618 14.77 -13.50 10.02
CA SER A 618 14.42 -14.38 8.90
C SER A 618 14.09 -15.81 9.35
N SER A 619 13.28 -16.49 8.53
CA SER A 619 12.75 -17.85 8.68
C SER A 619 13.77 -18.98 8.46
N GLU A 620 15.06 -18.72 8.70
CA GLU A 620 16.13 -19.66 8.34
C GLU A 620 16.54 -20.57 9.50
N THR A 621 16.80 -21.85 9.19
CA THR A 621 17.30 -22.84 10.14
C THR A 621 18.79 -22.63 10.44
N PRO A 622 19.29 -23.06 11.62
CA PRO A 622 20.72 -22.96 11.99
C PRO A 622 21.70 -23.56 10.98
N GLN A 623 21.24 -24.47 10.10
CA GLN A 623 22.02 -25.05 9.01
C GLN A 623 22.37 -24.05 7.89
N GLN A 624 21.62 -22.95 7.73
CA GLN A 624 21.94 -21.87 6.79
C GLN A 624 22.96 -20.87 7.36
N LEU A 625 22.98 -20.66 8.68
CA LEU A 625 23.97 -19.80 9.35
C LEU A 625 25.42 -20.31 9.21
N ASN A 626 25.61 -21.64 9.15
CA ASN A 626 26.92 -22.25 8.91
C ASN A 626 27.46 -22.07 7.47
N ARG A 627 26.67 -21.54 6.52
CA ARG A 627 27.15 -21.24 5.16
C ARG A 627 27.86 -19.88 5.02
N ARG A 628 27.70 -18.97 6.00
CA ARG A 628 28.26 -17.61 5.96
C ARG A 628 29.80 -17.53 5.94
N SER A 629 30.53 -18.61 6.27
CA SER A 629 31.99 -18.59 6.26
C SER A 629 32.63 -18.86 4.89
N ALA A 630 31.84 -19.13 3.84
CA ALA A 630 32.35 -19.49 2.51
C ALA A 630 31.83 -18.60 1.36
N GLU A 631 31.11 -17.52 1.65
CA GLU A 631 30.43 -16.70 0.63
C GLU A 631 31.13 -15.34 0.39
N LEU A 632 31.37 -15.00 -0.87
CA LEU A 632 31.89 -13.69 -1.32
C LEU A 632 30.76 -12.66 -1.35
N TYR A 633 30.96 -11.47 -0.80
CA TYR A 633 29.99 -10.38 -0.85
C TYR A 633 30.37 -9.31 -1.87
N LEU A 634 29.39 -8.56 -2.37
CA LEU A 634 29.66 -7.43 -3.26
C LEU A 634 30.55 -6.36 -2.60
N GLY A 635 30.51 -6.20 -1.28
CA GLY A 635 31.39 -5.31 -0.54
C GLY A 635 32.87 -5.71 -0.55
N ASP A 636 33.15 -7.00 -0.75
CA ASP A 636 34.51 -7.54 -0.89
C ASP A 636 35.07 -7.24 -2.28
N LEU A 637 34.20 -7.06 -3.27
CA LEU A 637 34.55 -6.83 -4.67
C LEU A 637 34.51 -5.35 -5.06
N PHE A 638 33.58 -4.59 -4.51
CA PHE A 638 33.25 -3.23 -4.93
C PHE A 638 33.15 -2.24 -3.78
N SER A 639 33.58 -1.01 -4.04
CA SER A 639 33.13 0.18 -3.30
C SER A 639 31.93 0.78 -4.03
N VAL A 640 30.78 0.87 -3.34
CA VAL A 640 29.52 1.36 -3.94
C VAL A 640 29.27 2.82 -3.59
N LYS A 641 28.91 3.64 -4.58
CA LYS A 641 28.51 5.06 -4.39
C LYS A 641 27.26 5.37 -5.23
N ARG A 642 26.43 6.32 -4.78
CA ARG A 642 25.31 6.81 -5.60
C ARG A 642 25.81 7.58 -6.83
N GLY A 643 25.01 7.60 -7.90
CA GLY A 643 25.20 8.51 -9.01
C GLY A 643 24.99 9.99 -8.62
N ILE A 644 25.28 10.87 -9.58
CA ILE A 644 25.27 12.33 -9.37
C ILE A 644 23.85 12.82 -9.11
N ALA A 645 23.70 13.68 -8.09
CA ALA A 645 22.46 14.40 -7.83
C ALA A 645 22.64 15.85 -8.31
N THR A 646 21.99 16.20 -9.42
CA THR A 646 22.16 17.54 -10.03
C THR A 646 21.27 18.60 -9.35
N GLY A 647 20.09 18.21 -8.86
CA GLY A 647 19.04 19.12 -8.38
C GLY A 647 18.17 19.74 -9.49
N ALA A 648 18.56 19.56 -10.76
CA ALA A 648 17.82 20.01 -11.94
C ALA A 648 18.32 19.26 -13.18
N ASN A 649 17.92 17.99 -13.34
CA ASN A 649 18.41 17.14 -14.44
C ASN A 649 18.18 17.78 -15.80
N ASP A 650 16.99 18.36 -16.05
CA ASP A 650 16.63 18.99 -17.34
C ASP A 650 17.48 20.22 -17.70
N PHE A 651 18.26 20.75 -16.75
CA PHE A 651 19.17 21.87 -16.97
C PHE A 651 20.63 21.43 -16.99
N PHE A 652 21.03 20.49 -16.14
CA PHE A 652 22.43 20.06 -16.09
C PHE A 652 22.76 18.93 -17.06
N ILE A 653 21.75 18.23 -17.61
CA ILE A 653 21.91 17.19 -18.61
C ILE A 653 21.41 17.76 -19.93
N ILE A 654 22.35 18.02 -20.83
CA ILE A 654 22.13 18.77 -22.06
C ILE A 654 22.38 17.89 -23.28
N THR A 655 21.66 18.20 -24.35
CA THR A 655 21.76 17.50 -25.63
C THR A 655 22.82 18.14 -26.53
N PRO A 656 23.28 17.45 -27.60
CA PRO A 656 24.19 18.03 -28.58
C PRO A 656 23.66 19.33 -29.20
N GLU A 657 22.36 19.46 -29.39
CA GLU A 657 21.73 20.67 -29.93
C GLU A 657 21.92 21.85 -28.97
N THR A 658 21.74 21.63 -27.66
CA THR A 658 21.98 22.66 -26.64
C THR A 658 23.46 23.05 -26.58
N VAL A 659 24.36 22.07 -26.72
CA VAL A 659 25.80 22.33 -26.77
C VAL A 659 26.16 23.24 -27.93
N VAL A 660 25.57 23.01 -29.11
CA VAL A 660 25.79 23.84 -30.30
C VAL A 660 25.13 25.21 -30.15
N GLU A 661 23.88 25.27 -29.69
CA GLU A 661 23.12 26.53 -29.52
C GLU A 661 23.83 27.53 -28.59
N TYR A 662 24.42 27.04 -27.50
CA TYR A 662 25.09 27.88 -26.50
C TYR A 662 26.62 27.81 -26.58
N GLU A 663 27.17 27.25 -27.67
CA GLU A 663 28.62 27.14 -27.92
C GLU A 663 29.40 26.62 -26.70
N ILE A 664 28.87 25.59 -26.03
CA ILE A 664 29.42 25.12 -24.75
C ILE A 664 30.74 24.37 -25.00
N PRO A 665 31.86 24.79 -24.38
CA PRO A 665 33.16 24.15 -24.59
C PRO A 665 33.18 22.69 -24.18
N ALA A 666 33.85 21.85 -25.00
CA ALA A 666 33.94 20.41 -24.79
C ALA A 666 34.56 20.01 -23.44
N GLU A 667 35.44 20.84 -22.86
CA GLU A 667 36.05 20.58 -21.54
C GLU A 667 35.03 20.57 -20.39
N PHE A 668 33.90 21.27 -20.55
CA PHE A 668 32.79 21.28 -19.59
C PHE A 668 31.71 20.24 -19.89
N LEU A 669 31.93 19.38 -20.89
CA LEU A 669 31.00 18.32 -21.26
C LEU A 669 31.54 16.98 -20.76
N LYS A 670 30.78 16.31 -19.91
CA LYS A 670 31.06 14.92 -19.53
C LYS A 670 29.94 14.03 -20.06
N PRO A 671 30.24 12.97 -20.82
CA PRO A 671 29.20 12.04 -21.25
C PRO A 671 28.42 11.51 -20.03
N ILE A 672 27.10 11.37 -20.16
CA ILE A 672 26.25 10.84 -19.09
C ILE A 672 25.21 9.89 -19.69
N LEU A 673 24.95 8.76 -19.03
CA LEU A 673 23.95 7.82 -19.50
C LEU A 673 22.52 8.34 -19.23
N PRO A 674 21.57 8.04 -20.13
CA PRO A 674 20.16 8.27 -19.84
C PRO A 674 19.68 7.33 -18.73
N GLY A 675 18.44 7.53 -18.28
CA GLY A 675 17.83 6.63 -17.29
C GLY A 675 17.78 5.16 -17.77
N PRO A 676 17.73 4.17 -16.85
CA PRO A 676 17.87 2.74 -17.19
C PRO A 676 16.90 2.21 -18.24
N ARG A 677 15.72 2.84 -18.38
CA ARG A 677 14.68 2.48 -19.36
C ARG A 677 15.09 2.70 -20.81
N TYR A 678 16.09 3.55 -21.05
CA TYR A 678 16.60 3.87 -22.38
C TYR A 678 17.83 3.02 -22.75
N LEU A 679 18.27 2.12 -21.85
CA LEU A 679 19.38 1.21 -22.10
C LEU A 679 18.86 -0.12 -22.66
N GLY A 680 19.20 -0.42 -23.92
CA GLY A 680 18.81 -1.67 -24.59
C GLY A 680 19.69 -2.89 -24.26
N SER A 681 20.90 -2.66 -23.73
CA SER A 681 21.90 -3.69 -23.44
C SER A 681 22.45 -3.55 -22.02
N ALA A 682 22.84 -4.67 -21.40
CA ALA A 682 23.55 -4.68 -20.13
C ALA A 682 25.04 -4.29 -20.29
N VAL A 683 25.59 -4.40 -21.50
CA VAL A 683 26.93 -3.92 -21.82
C VAL A 683 26.80 -2.62 -22.61
N ILE A 684 27.35 -1.54 -22.06
CA ILE A 684 27.36 -0.22 -22.68
C ILE A 684 28.69 -0.04 -23.39
N GLU A 685 28.63 -0.11 -24.73
CA GLU A 685 29.79 0.13 -25.59
C GLU A 685 30.12 1.61 -25.68
N ARG A 686 31.38 1.89 -26.08
CA ARG A 686 31.87 3.23 -26.32
C ARG A 686 32.17 3.46 -27.80
N ASN A 687 31.99 4.68 -28.27
CA ASN A 687 32.49 5.15 -29.56
C ASN A 687 33.94 5.64 -29.45
N GLU A 688 34.48 6.18 -30.55
CA GLU A 688 35.85 6.70 -30.61
C GLU A 688 36.12 7.85 -29.64
N SER A 689 35.11 8.67 -29.32
CA SER A 689 35.23 9.78 -28.36
C SER A 689 35.05 9.36 -26.90
N GLY A 690 34.84 8.06 -26.63
CA GLY A 690 34.58 7.53 -25.30
C GLY A 690 33.12 7.69 -24.85
N ALA A 691 32.25 8.25 -25.67
CA ALA A 691 30.82 8.38 -25.37
C ALA A 691 30.08 7.04 -25.62
N PRO A 692 28.92 6.82 -24.96
CA PRO A 692 28.10 5.63 -25.18
C PRO A 692 27.65 5.48 -26.64
N LEU A 693 27.71 4.26 -27.21
CA LEU A 693 27.43 4.00 -28.63
C LEU A 693 25.92 3.88 -28.96
N ASP A 694 25.16 3.14 -28.16
CA ASP A 694 23.79 2.70 -28.48
C ASP A 694 22.69 3.51 -27.78
N VAL A 695 23.00 4.75 -27.38
CA VAL A 695 22.05 5.65 -26.72
C VAL A 695 22.19 7.07 -27.26
N GLN A 696 21.12 7.87 -27.15
CA GLN A 696 21.21 9.27 -27.53
C GLN A 696 22.32 9.97 -26.73
N PRO A 697 23.23 10.71 -27.38
CA PRO A 697 24.30 11.42 -26.69
C PRO A 697 23.74 12.45 -25.72
N LEU A 698 24.16 12.38 -24.47
CA LEU A 698 23.83 13.35 -23.43
C LEU A 698 25.10 13.76 -22.71
N TYR A 699 25.15 15.02 -22.30
CA TYR A 699 26.27 15.59 -21.57
C TYR A 699 25.82 16.17 -20.23
N LEU A 700 26.57 15.86 -19.18
CA LEU A 700 26.53 16.61 -17.93
C LEU A 700 27.34 17.89 -18.12
N LEU A 701 26.70 19.03 -17.89
CA LEU A 701 27.38 20.32 -17.78
C LEU A 701 28.23 20.34 -16.50
N ALA A 702 29.55 20.31 -16.67
CA ALA A 702 30.54 20.16 -15.62
C ALA A 702 31.49 21.36 -15.52
N CYS A 703 30.93 22.57 -15.61
CA CYS A 703 31.72 23.80 -15.46
C CYS A 703 32.22 23.98 -14.01
N THR A 704 33.50 24.31 -13.87
CA THR A 704 34.17 24.56 -12.58
C THR A 704 34.80 25.95 -12.50
N LEU A 705 34.52 26.81 -13.47
CA LEU A 705 35.03 28.18 -13.50
C LEU A 705 34.12 29.13 -12.71
N PRO A 706 34.67 30.14 -12.01
CA PRO A 706 33.89 31.20 -11.37
C PRO A 706 33.03 31.99 -12.37
N PRO A 707 31.89 32.56 -11.95
CA PRO A 707 30.94 33.26 -12.82
C PRO A 707 31.59 34.33 -13.71
N GLU A 708 32.49 35.14 -13.13
CA GLU A 708 33.16 36.25 -13.81
C GLU A 708 34.07 35.75 -14.95
N VAL A 709 34.69 34.59 -14.76
CA VAL A 709 35.55 33.96 -15.78
C VAL A 709 34.69 33.35 -16.89
N VAL A 710 33.55 32.75 -16.55
CA VAL A 710 32.60 32.20 -17.53
C VAL A 710 32.02 33.31 -18.40
N GLU A 711 31.58 34.42 -17.80
CA GLU A 711 31.06 35.59 -18.52
C GLU A 711 32.05 36.14 -19.54
N GLN A 712 33.33 36.27 -19.15
CA GLN A 712 34.36 36.84 -20.01
C GLN A 712 34.84 35.90 -21.11
N ARG A 713 34.99 34.61 -20.81
CA ARG A 713 35.66 33.65 -21.71
C ARG A 713 34.71 32.76 -22.50
N HIS A 714 33.48 32.58 -22.02
CA HIS A 714 32.51 31.65 -22.59
C HIS A 714 31.11 32.28 -22.60
N PRO A 715 30.87 33.31 -23.43
CA PRO A 715 29.62 34.08 -23.43
C PRO A 715 28.37 33.23 -23.73
N GLY A 716 28.48 32.20 -24.58
CA GLY A 716 27.38 31.27 -24.84
C GLY A 716 27.00 30.44 -23.61
N LEU A 717 27.99 29.85 -22.91
CA LEU A 717 27.77 29.16 -21.64
C LEU A 717 27.23 30.11 -20.56
N TRP A 718 27.70 31.35 -20.52
CA TRP A 718 27.16 32.36 -19.60
C TRP A 718 25.67 32.62 -19.84
N SER A 719 25.27 32.80 -21.11
CA SER A 719 23.85 32.94 -21.50
C SER A 719 23.02 31.74 -21.03
N TYR A 720 23.54 30.52 -21.20
CA TYR A 720 22.88 29.31 -20.71
C TYR A 720 22.70 29.31 -19.18
N LEU A 721 23.73 29.72 -18.42
CA LEU A 721 23.66 29.82 -16.96
C LEU A 721 22.67 30.90 -16.52
N GLN A 722 22.59 32.04 -17.21
CA GLN A 722 21.63 33.10 -16.93
C GLN A 722 20.18 32.64 -17.13
N ARG A 723 19.91 31.76 -18.10
CA ARG A 723 18.61 31.09 -18.21
C ARG A 723 18.26 30.28 -16.96
N GLY A 724 19.23 29.56 -16.38
CA GLY A 724 19.04 28.84 -15.12
C GLY A 724 18.75 29.77 -13.93
N VAL A 725 19.36 30.96 -13.91
CA VAL A 725 19.05 32.01 -12.92
C VAL A 725 17.61 32.51 -13.08
N ALA A 726 17.20 32.84 -14.31
CA ALA A 726 15.84 33.29 -14.62
C ALA A 726 14.76 32.25 -14.24
N GLN A 727 15.10 30.96 -14.35
CA GLN A 727 14.24 29.84 -13.94
C GLN A 727 14.31 29.51 -12.44
N LYS A 728 15.04 30.31 -11.64
CA LYS A 728 15.25 30.11 -10.20
C LYS A 728 15.89 28.76 -9.85
N ILE A 729 16.68 28.17 -10.76
CA ILE A 729 17.38 26.90 -10.49
C ILE A 729 18.43 27.09 -9.38
N HIS A 730 19.11 28.24 -9.39
CA HIS A 730 20.11 28.61 -8.38
C HIS A 730 19.55 28.65 -6.94
N GLU A 731 18.26 28.94 -6.77
CA GLU A 731 17.57 28.96 -5.46
C GLU A 731 17.18 27.56 -4.96
N ARG A 732 17.22 26.52 -5.81
CA ARG A 732 16.86 25.16 -5.41
C ARG A 732 17.84 24.64 -4.36
N TYR A 733 17.33 23.89 -3.37
CA TYR A 733 18.09 23.40 -2.21
C TYR A 733 19.51 22.85 -2.50
N LEU A 734 19.66 21.97 -3.50
CA LEU A 734 20.96 21.39 -3.87
C LEU A 734 21.88 22.38 -4.61
N CYS A 735 21.33 23.36 -5.30
CA CYS A 735 22.11 24.37 -6.02
C CYS A 735 22.54 25.49 -5.07
N ALA A 736 21.63 25.96 -4.21
CA ALA A 736 21.88 27.02 -3.23
C ALA A 736 22.90 26.64 -2.15
N SER A 737 23.10 25.34 -1.89
CA SER A 737 24.07 24.84 -0.90
C SER A 737 25.50 24.70 -1.43
N LYS A 738 25.72 24.91 -2.73
CA LYS A 738 27.06 24.85 -3.34
C LYS A 738 27.74 26.20 -3.26
N GLU A 739 29.07 26.20 -3.25
CA GLU A 739 29.90 27.41 -3.35
C GLU A 739 29.54 28.25 -4.59
N VAL A 740 29.42 27.58 -5.74
CA VAL A 740 28.84 28.14 -6.96
C VAL A 740 27.73 27.20 -7.42
N TRP A 741 26.54 27.75 -7.66
CA TRP A 741 25.31 26.96 -7.79
C TRP A 741 25.32 25.91 -8.91
N TYR A 742 26.10 26.16 -9.96
CA TYR A 742 26.25 25.27 -11.12
C TYR A 742 27.43 24.30 -11.03
N TYR A 743 28.23 24.31 -9.95
CA TYR A 743 29.33 23.35 -9.83
C TYR A 743 28.82 21.90 -9.76
N PRO A 744 29.42 20.97 -10.53
CA PRO A 744 28.98 19.58 -10.53
C PRO A 744 29.46 18.83 -9.29
N GLU A 745 28.72 17.80 -8.89
CA GLU A 745 29.26 16.80 -7.96
C GLU A 745 30.41 16.04 -8.65
N ARG A 746 31.56 15.92 -7.99
CA ARG A 746 32.72 15.22 -8.56
C ARG A 746 32.53 13.70 -8.45
N ARG A 747 32.45 13.03 -9.60
CA ARG A 747 32.44 11.56 -9.73
C ARG A 747 33.31 11.13 -10.90
N GLN A 748 33.81 9.90 -10.82
CA GLN A 748 34.46 9.23 -11.95
C GLN A 748 33.51 8.17 -12.52
N PRO A 749 33.55 7.90 -13.84
CA PRO A 749 32.88 6.76 -14.44
C PRO A 749 33.27 5.46 -13.71
N SER A 750 32.33 4.53 -13.61
CA SER A 750 32.55 3.23 -12.98
C SER A 750 32.35 2.14 -14.00
N LEU A 751 33.18 1.11 -13.96
CA LEU A 751 33.13 -0.04 -14.87
C LEU A 751 31.83 -0.83 -14.68
N PHE A 752 31.35 -0.97 -13.45
CA PHE A 752 30.07 -1.59 -13.15
C PHE A 752 29.09 -0.57 -12.58
N LEU A 753 27.83 -0.73 -12.96
CA LEU A 753 26.70 0.08 -12.51
C LEU A 753 25.55 -0.84 -12.07
N ALA A 754 24.71 -0.37 -11.15
CA ALA A 754 23.46 -1.03 -10.78
C ALA A 754 22.31 -0.03 -10.78
N THR A 755 21.08 -0.47 -11.07
CA THR A 755 19.90 0.40 -10.89
C THR A 755 19.68 0.71 -9.41
N TYR A 756 19.33 1.96 -9.11
CA TYR A 756 19.01 2.37 -7.73
C TYR A 756 17.62 1.90 -7.29
N MET A 757 16.71 1.80 -8.25
CA MET A 757 15.34 1.31 -8.07
C MET A 757 14.93 0.43 -9.25
N GLY A 758 14.07 -0.56 -8.99
CA GLY A 758 13.42 -1.32 -10.05
C GLY A 758 12.17 -2.05 -9.57
N ARG A 759 11.39 -2.55 -10.52
CA ARG A 759 10.15 -3.29 -10.28
C ARG A 759 10.25 -4.68 -10.89
N VAL A 760 9.69 -5.67 -10.21
CA VAL A 760 9.51 -6.99 -10.80
C VAL A 760 8.39 -6.88 -11.84
N SER A 761 8.76 -6.95 -13.11
CA SER A 761 7.83 -7.15 -14.22
C SER A 761 7.89 -8.62 -14.61
N GLY A 762 6.75 -9.27 -14.91
CA GLY A 762 6.58 -10.72 -15.08
C GLY A 762 7.43 -11.46 -16.15
N ARG A 763 8.53 -10.86 -16.63
CA ARG A 763 9.59 -11.48 -17.45
C ARG A 763 10.93 -11.68 -16.72
N SER A 764 11.14 -11.11 -15.52
CA SER A 764 12.42 -11.18 -14.82
C SER A 764 12.25 -11.10 -13.30
N ASP A 765 12.81 -12.09 -12.59
CA ASP A 765 12.86 -12.18 -11.13
C ASP A 765 13.93 -11.27 -10.49
N THR A 766 14.56 -10.38 -11.26
CA THR A 766 15.63 -9.50 -10.77
C THR A 766 15.19 -8.02 -10.78
N PRO A 767 14.90 -7.43 -9.60
CA PRO A 767 14.46 -6.04 -9.54
C PRO A 767 15.61 -5.05 -9.74
N ILE A 768 16.87 -5.48 -9.53
CA ILE A 768 18.07 -4.66 -9.75
C ILE A 768 18.80 -5.19 -10.97
N ARG A 769 19.09 -4.30 -11.92
CA ARG A 769 19.86 -4.62 -13.13
C ARG A 769 21.26 -4.10 -12.99
N PHE A 770 22.24 -4.93 -13.31
CA PHE A 770 23.65 -4.55 -13.38
C PHE A 770 24.05 -4.29 -14.84
N TYR A 771 24.93 -3.32 -15.01
CA TYR A 771 25.49 -2.94 -16.31
C TYR A 771 27.01 -2.91 -16.26
N LEU A 772 27.64 -3.30 -17.37
CA LEU A 772 29.06 -3.09 -17.64
C LEU A 772 29.19 -1.84 -18.51
N ASN A 773 29.78 -0.78 -17.96
CA ASN A 773 29.99 0.48 -18.66
C ASN A 773 31.43 0.59 -19.16
N LEU A 774 31.61 0.41 -20.47
CA LEU A 774 32.91 0.55 -21.13
C LEU A 774 33.15 1.96 -21.70
N SER A 775 32.15 2.84 -21.56
CA SER A 775 32.24 4.25 -21.92
C SER A 775 32.74 5.11 -20.77
N ASP A 776 33.11 6.35 -21.09
CA ASP A 776 33.50 7.38 -20.13
C ASP A 776 32.28 8.10 -19.52
N ALA A 777 31.09 7.52 -19.67
CA ALA A 777 29.86 8.14 -19.19
C ALA A 777 29.66 8.02 -17.68
N LEU A 778 29.22 9.13 -17.09
CA LEU A 778 28.70 9.21 -15.74
C LEU A 778 27.25 8.74 -15.67
N VAL A 779 26.69 8.67 -14.47
CA VAL A 779 25.28 8.36 -14.24
C VAL A 779 24.66 9.28 -13.19
N THR A 780 23.36 9.51 -13.30
CA THR A 780 22.57 10.20 -12.26
C THR A 780 22.25 9.26 -11.09
N ASN A 781 21.68 9.81 -10.02
CA ASN A 781 21.28 9.10 -8.81
C ASN A 781 20.20 8.01 -8.99
N VAL A 782 19.72 7.76 -10.21
CA VAL A 782 18.91 6.58 -10.54
C VAL A 782 19.76 5.32 -10.74
N PHE A 783 21.08 5.45 -10.70
CA PHE A 783 22.06 4.37 -10.69
C PHE A 783 22.98 4.44 -9.46
N LEU A 784 23.62 3.32 -9.18
CA LEU A 784 24.74 3.16 -8.27
C LEU A 784 26.00 2.86 -9.07
N HIS A 785 27.11 3.49 -8.70
CA HIS A 785 28.46 3.15 -9.15
C HIS A 785 29.02 2.01 -8.31
N LEU A 786 29.55 0.97 -8.97
CA LEU A 786 30.26 -0.14 -8.35
C LEU A 786 31.73 -0.08 -8.77
N TYR A 787 32.55 0.62 -7.98
CA TYR A 787 33.99 0.75 -8.26
C TYR A 787 34.70 -0.53 -7.83
N PRO A 788 35.29 -1.31 -8.75
CA PRO A 788 35.98 -2.53 -8.35
C PRO A 788 37.18 -2.19 -7.47
N ARG A 789 37.40 -2.96 -6.41
CA ARG A 789 38.57 -2.79 -5.55
C ARG A 789 39.85 -3.14 -6.29
N SER A 790 40.99 -2.71 -5.75
CA SER A 790 42.28 -2.80 -6.44
C SER A 790 42.64 -4.23 -6.87
N GLY A 791 42.33 -5.25 -6.07
CA GLY A 791 42.58 -6.64 -6.43
C GLY A 791 41.65 -7.16 -7.52
N LEU A 792 40.36 -6.79 -7.48
CA LEU A 792 39.43 -7.11 -8.56
C LEU A 792 39.83 -6.40 -9.86
N MET A 793 40.22 -5.12 -9.79
CA MET A 793 40.70 -4.38 -10.96
C MET A 793 41.91 -5.05 -11.62
N ARG A 794 42.85 -5.60 -10.85
CA ARG A 794 43.99 -6.37 -11.40
C ARG A 794 43.54 -7.63 -12.13
N LEU A 795 42.53 -8.33 -11.60
CA LEU A 795 41.98 -9.54 -12.22
C LEU A 795 41.20 -9.24 -13.51
N LEU A 796 40.59 -8.06 -13.60
CA LEU A 796 39.82 -7.60 -14.75
C LEU A 796 40.66 -6.90 -15.83
N ALA A 797 41.92 -6.53 -15.54
CA ALA A 797 42.75 -5.61 -16.33
C ALA A 797 42.75 -5.89 -17.85
N GLY A 798 41.82 -5.27 -18.59
CA GLY A 798 41.65 -5.41 -20.04
C GLY A 798 40.97 -6.71 -20.51
N ASP A 799 40.65 -7.64 -19.61
CA ASP A 799 40.00 -8.90 -19.95
C ASP A 799 38.49 -8.71 -20.01
N ARG A 800 38.01 -8.33 -21.20
CA ARG A 800 36.58 -8.14 -21.47
C ARG A 800 35.75 -9.38 -21.16
N ARG A 801 36.29 -10.58 -21.39
CA ARG A 801 35.58 -11.83 -21.12
C ARG A 801 35.30 -11.95 -19.62
N ARG A 802 36.28 -11.70 -18.76
CA ARG A 802 36.08 -11.71 -17.30
C ARG A 802 35.08 -10.65 -16.83
N MET A 803 35.09 -9.47 -17.45
CA MET A 803 34.13 -8.41 -17.13
C MET A 803 32.69 -8.83 -17.43
N VAL A 804 32.45 -9.47 -18.58
CA VAL A 804 31.13 -9.99 -18.98
C VAL A 804 30.72 -11.18 -18.11
N GLU A 805 31.62 -12.12 -17.83
CA GLU A 805 31.34 -13.25 -16.93
C GLU A 805 30.95 -12.76 -15.52
N LEU A 806 31.61 -11.72 -15.01
CA LEU A 806 31.24 -11.10 -13.74
C LEU A 806 29.88 -10.38 -13.83
N LEU A 807 29.61 -9.66 -14.93
CA LEU A 807 28.31 -9.02 -15.16
C LEU A 807 27.17 -10.06 -15.16
N ASP A 808 27.35 -11.19 -15.83
CA ASP A 808 26.38 -12.26 -15.87
C ASP A 808 26.15 -12.87 -14.49
N ALA A 809 27.21 -13.02 -13.69
CA ALA A 809 27.11 -13.47 -12.30
C ALA A 809 26.32 -12.47 -11.44
N LEU A 810 26.54 -11.16 -11.61
CA LEU A 810 25.81 -10.11 -10.90
C LEU A 810 24.31 -10.10 -11.27
N ASN A 811 23.99 -10.25 -12.57
CA ASN A 811 22.61 -10.28 -13.05
C ASN A 811 21.85 -11.59 -12.72
N ARG A 812 22.52 -12.59 -12.14
CA ARG A 812 21.89 -13.81 -11.59
C ARG A 812 21.50 -13.69 -10.11
N ILE A 813 21.87 -12.61 -9.43
CA ILE A 813 21.48 -12.38 -8.02
C ILE A 813 19.95 -12.23 -7.96
N THR A 814 19.27 -13.07 -7.17
CA THR A 814 17.82 -13.14 -7.16
C THR A 814 17.18 -12.12 -6.21
N ILE A 815 15.89 -11.84 -6.39
CA ILE A 815 15.14 -10.99 -5.46
C ILE A 815 15.18 -11.50 -4.03
N THR A 816 15.14 -12.81 -3.81
CA THR A 816 15.17 -13.42 -2.46
C THR A 816 16.45 -13.03 -1.71
N ASP A 817 17.58 -12.96 -2.40
CA ASP A 817 18.88 -12.56 -1.84
C ASP A 817 18.94 -11.05 -1.51
N VAL A 818 18.24 -10.24 -2.31
CA VAL A 818 18.12 -8.77 -2.14
C VAL A 818 17.13 -8.42 -1.01
N VAL A 819 16.01 -9.14 -0.94
CA VAL A 819 14.90 -9.01 0.04
C VAL A 819 15.38 -9.31 1.46
N GLN A 820 16.31 -10.26 1.63
CA GLN A 820 16.89 -10.56 2.94
C GLN A 820 17.79 -9.44 3.50
N ASN A 821 18.23 -8.47 2.68
CA ASN A 821 19.23 -7.45 3.05
C ASN A 821 18.85 -5.98 2.73
N GLY A 822 17.76 -5.74 2.00
CA GLY A 822 17.33 -4.41 1.53
C GLY A 822 16.10 -3.83 2.25
N ARG A 823 15.74 -2.58 1.93
CA ARG A 823 14.51 -1.91 2.42
C ARG A 823 13.35 -2.10 1.45
N PHE A 824 12.17 -2.31 2.01
CA PHE A 824 10.91 -2.42 1.28
C PHE A 824 10.20 -1.07 1.24
N TYR A 825 9.63 -0.75 0.08
CA TYR A 825 8.63 0.30 -0.08
C TYR A 825 7.43 -0.37 -0.75
N GLY A 826 6.21 -0.13 -0.24
CA GLY A 826 4.99 -0.75 -0.74
C GLY A 826 4.78 -0.53 -2.25
N GLY A 827 4.09 -1.47 -2.91
CA GLY A 827 3.73 -1.39 -4.33
C GLY A 827 4.75 -1.96 -5.32
N GLY A 828 5.53 -2.97 -4.92
CA GLY A 828 6.44 -3.74 -5.80
C GLY A 828 7.67 -2.97 -6.32
N LEU A 829 7.98 -1.82 -5.72
CA LEU A 829 9.15 -1.01 -6.05
C LEU A 829 10.30 -1.33 -5.08
N HIS A 830 11.36 -1.94 -5.60
CA HIS A 830 12.55 -2.25 -4.81
C HIS A 830 13.56 -1.12 -4.96
N LYS A 831 14.06 -0.61 -3.84
CA LYS A 831 15.11 0.39 -3.76
C LYS A 831 16.29 -0.23 -3.02
N VAL A 832 17.50 -0.09 -3.57
CA VAL A 832 18.71 -0.58 -2.91
C VAL A 832 19.67 0.57 -2.69
N GLU A 833 20.04 0.81 -1.43
CA GLU A 833 21.05 1.82 -1.08
C GLU A 833 22.47 1.25 -1.19
N PRO A 834 23.53 2.08 -1.34
CA PRO A 834 24.91 1.61 -1.43
C PRO A 834 25.34 0.64 -0.33
N LYS A 835 24.89 0.87 0.91
CA LYS A 835 25.22 0.03 2.09
C LYS A 835 24.47 -1.31 2.13
N GLU A 836 23.39 -1.42 1.38
CA GLU A 836 22.59 -2.65 1.25
C GLU A 836 23.15 -3.49 0.10
N LEU A 837 23.54 -2.83 -1.00
CA LEU A 837 24.17 -3.50 -2.14
C LEU A 837 25.46 -4.24 -1.74
N ILE A 838 26.32 -3.62 -0.91
CA ILE A 838 27.57 -4.26 -0.46
C ILE A 838 27.36 -5.51 0.42
N THR A 839 26.17 -5.69 1.00
CA THR A 839 25.87 -6.86 1.84
C THR A 839 25.25 -8.02 1.06
N LEU A 840 25.07 -7.88 -0.26
CA LEU A 840 24.56 -8.96 -1.09
C LEU A 840 25.63 -10.03 -1.34
N PRO A 841 25.31 -11.32 -1.14
CA PRO A 841 26.22 -12.40 -1.48
C PRO A 841 26.25 -12.61 -3.01
N LEU A 842 27.42 -12.92 -3.54
CA LEU A 842 27.61 -13.40 -4.90
C LEU A 842 27.70 -14.94 -4.86
N LEU A 843 26.54 -15.60 -4.86
CA LEU A 843 26.41 -17.06 -4.68
C LEU A 843 27.03 -17.88 -5.83
N HIS A 844 27.07 -17.31 -7.03
CA HIS A 844 27.57 -17.96 -8.22
C HIS A 844 28.70 -17.13 -8.87
N PRO A 845 29.87 -17.00 -8.22
CA PRO A 845 30.98 -16.27 -8.79
C PRO A 845 31.54 -17.02 -10.01
N PRO A 846 32.10 -16.31 -11.01
CA PRO A 846 32.84 -16.92 -12.12
C PRO A 846 33.97 -17.84 -11.63
N ASP A 847 34.31 -18.87 -12.40
CA ASP A 847 35.28 -19.89 -11.96
C ASP A 847 36.66 -19.31 -11.61
N TRP A 848 37.10 -18.27 -12.34
CA TRP A 848 38.36 -17.58 -12.06
C TRP A 848 38.34 -16.80 -10.73
N LEU A 849 37.17 -16.42 -10.23
CA LEU A 849 36.99 -15.78 -8.93
C LEU A 849 36.79 -16.84 -7.82
N ARG A 850 36.10 -17.95 -8.15
CA ARG A 850 35.87 -19.10 -7.25
C ARG A 850 37.16 -19.83 -6.87
N ASN A 851 38.11 -19.92 -7.80
CA ASN A 851 39.36 -20.67 -7.61
C ASN A 851 40.46 -19.89 -6.86
N LEU A 852 40.17 -18.69 -6.35
CA LEU A 852 41.10 -17.91 -5.53
C LEU A 852 41.12 -18.47 -4.10
N ASN A 853 42.32 -18.65 -3.53
CA ASN A 853 42.44 -19.05 -2.13
C ASN A 853 42.17 -17.89 -1.16
N GLU A 854 41.98 -18.17 0.14
CA GLU A 854 41.67 -17.14 1.16
C GLU A 854 42.69 -15.99 1.20
N LYS A 855 43.99 -16.26 0.96
CA LYS A 855 45.02 -15.21 0.89
C LYS A 855 44.88 -14.34 -0.36
N GLN A 856 44.45 -14.91 -1.48
CA GLN A 856 44.20 -14.18 -2.73
C GLN A 856 42.89 -13.37 -2.66
N LEU A 857 41.87 -13.88 -1.98
CA LEU A 857 40.63 -13.14 -1.70
C LEU A 857 40.87 -11.96 -0.75
N ALA A 858 41.72 -12.14 0.27
CA ALA A 858 42.12 -11.06 1.16
C ALA A 858 42.88 -9.92 0.45
N LEU A 859 43.53 -10.19 -0.69
CA LEU A 859 44.20 -9.18 -1.53
C LEU A 859 43.23 -8.41 -2.44
N ILE A 860 41.95 -8.77 -2.46
CA ILE A 860 40.88 -8.04 -3.15
C ILE A 860 40.34 -6.89 -2.29
N ALA A 861 40.21 -7.11 -0.97
CA ALA A 861 39.61 -6.20 0.00
C ALA A 861 40.32 -4.84 0.13
#